data_AF-A0A933L873-F1
#
_entry.id   AF-A0A933L873-F1
#
_cell.length_a   1.000
_cell.length_b   1.000
_cell.length_c   1.000
_cell.angle_alpha   90.00
_cell.angle_beta   90.00
_cell.angle_gamma   90.00
#
_symmetry.space_group_name_H-M   'P 1'
#
loop_
_entity.id
_entity.type
_entity.pdbx_description
1 polymer ?
#
loop_
_entity_poly.entity_id
_entity_poly.type
_entity_poly.pdbx_seq_one_letter_code
_entity_poly.pdbx_strand_id
1 'polypeptide(L)'
;MDKNVLIKILIIVIVFYSTTIEIYPAADSSGTAFNTFPELDTSSMLHPTFQTKGVSQFKGIFISCKNPGAQMAADALSLLQGGDYNFSGGLIGVETSCPATGGSSVKSSEDLSCKQFKGDGGVFSQKKVDEMIKKNKEAIAGLTCKEMKAKALQGELQCLSQQANIYTQQIASLQNEYVKNIQGFQSMAAQLKGIEDGRKVQAMEVEERIVGNKDVRLVGLDDMKRVLEGLVGIDAGGGEKGKGPTSISAQVAQIRNMYRSFQYQQKAFQEEIKTHTAALMGQCFKTRKDAQLKCDPKGGSETAYNYILCRYKQTKGADASKIRRSTPDATKQKVAETQTAALQSILDEILSQIPDNVTPPAVTDPSNPAAFATALQDVLNRPLGILDIEELKRKYLPQIMKVLQDQKSANNTNDVAFGKQIIDSFEFCFNRAENTVKKSVGMANTFFGGTILKLKDLALNISTLADQYLLEYSKYYVDSMRALTGQHVPLDVSGCMGAAAEVQVSCMENVKTNFIGLLHGTRPQATMKIYISGNQVPPIPVMCFGINGCLSTMQNLSRKLGTEINKVAGYRKNYIKQSNDTIDRFTNQVAQMMNGSSQFLTDRMKQLNSALQSLGVKSGITIKGVPSETLEQTEETFTDIRTKKEIEEKGIYKIPKNVVNLIGSRTKPPLLDISADTFGNISGIGEVFEKINTDKDKITDVTQKLNELSATCSSEDAEKLLEKLEDRVREMEEACAQLEQDCGEKDEVRNLISAL
;
A
#
# COMPACT_ATOMS: atom_id res chain seq x y z
N MET A 1 -8.40 -30.77 -31.65
CA MET A 1 -9.08 -29.63 -31.01
C MET A 1 -9.77 -28.83 -32.11
N ASP A 2 -11.09 -28.67 -32.01
CA ASP A 2 -11.93 -28.07 -33.06
C ASP A 2 -11.62 -26.57 -33.23
N LYS A 3 -11.48 -26.10 -34.48
CA LYS A 3 -11.16 -24.69 -34.79
C LYS A 3 -12.20 -23.72 -34.21
N ASN A 4 -13.44 -24.18 -34.06
CA ASN A 4 -14.51 -23.39 -33.41
C ASN A 4 -14.35 -23.27 -31.89
N VAL A 5 -13.65 -24.19 -31.24
CA VAL A 5 -13.32 -24.10 -29.81
C VAL A 5 -12.14 -23.15 -29.59
N LEU A 6 -11.14 -23.17 -30.49
CA LEU A 6 -10.02 -22.24 -30.42
C LEU A 6 -10.45 -20.78 -30.64
N ILE A 7 -11.36 -20.53 -31.58
CA ILE A 7 -11.91 -19.19 -31.85
C ILE A 7 -12.80 -18.70 -30.69
N LYS A 8 -13.58 -19.58 -30.06
CA LYS A 8 -14.37 -19.21 -28.87
C LYS A 8 -13.48 -18.91 -27.66
N ILE A 9 -12.39 -19.64 -27.47
CA ILE A 9 -11.40 -19.34 -26.43
C ILE A 9 -10.66 -18.02 -26.74
N LEU A 10 -10.29 -17.77 -28.01
CA LEU A 10 -9.66 -16.51 -28.40
C LEU A 10 -10.58 -15.31 -28.21
N ILE A 11 -11.88 -15.44 -28.52
CA ILE A 11 -12.88 -14.38 -28.31
C ILE A 11 -13.14 -14.14 -26.82
N ILE A 12 -13.17 -15.19 -25.99
CA ILE A 12 -13.31 -15.05 -24.52
C ILE A 12 -12.05 -14.38 -23.92
N VAL A 13 -10.85 -14.70 -24.42
CA VAL A 13 -9.59 -14.07 -23.97
C VAL A 13 -9.51 -12.60 -24.43
N ILE A 14 -9.98 -12.27 -25.63
CA ILE A 14 -10.00 -10.89 -26.15
C ILE A 14 -11.05 -10.04 -25.42
N VAL A 15 -12.23 -10.59 -25.09
CA VAL A 15 -13.28 -9.86 -24.35
C VAL A 15 -12.87 -9.62 -22.89
N PHE A 16 -12.13 -10.53 -22.25
CA PHE A 16 -11.58 -10.30 -20.91
C PHE A 16 -10.40 -9.30 -20.88
N TYR A 17 -9.68 -9.12 -21.99
CA TYR A 17 -8.61 -8.12 -22.09
C TYR A 17 -9.10 -6.74 -22.55
N SER A 18 -10.28 -6.60 -23.14
CA SER A 18 -10.80 -5.30 -23.58
C SER A 18 -11.39 -4.41 -22.47
N THR A 19 -11.42 -4.86 -21.22
CA THR A 19 -11.74 -4.01 -20.04
C THR A 19 -10.50 -3.65 -19.20
N THR A 20 -9.30 -3.75 -19.77
CA THR A 20 -8.17 -3.02 -19.19
C THR A 20 -8.42 -1.53 -19.40
N ILE A 21 -8.80 -0.85 -18.31
CA ILE A 21 -8.49 0.56 -18.10
C ILE A 21 -7.03 0.73 -18.55
N GLU A 22 -6.78 1.58 -19.54
CA GLU A 22 -5.44 1.86 -20.06
C GLU A 22 -4.50 2.09 -18.87
N ILE A 23 -3.57 1.15 -18.68
CA ILE A 23 -2.49 1.30 -17.74
C ILE A 23 -1.56 2.35 -18.36
N TYR A 24 -1.56 3.53 -17.76
CA TYR A 24 -0.79 4.70 -18.15
C TYR A 24 0.66 4.34 -18.55
N PRO A 25 1.21 4.95 -19.63
CA PRO A 25 2.61 4.81 -19.96
C PRO A 25 3.49 5.39 -18.86
N ALA A 26 4.67 4.80 -18.70
CA ALA A 26 5.67 5.15 -17.70
C ALA A 26 5.88 6.67 -17.61
N ALA A 27 5.78 7.19 -16.38
CA ALA A 27 5.99 8.60 -16.06
C ALA A 27 7.37 9.07 -16.54
N ASP A 28 7.39 10.16 -17.30
CA ASP A 28 8.60 10.94 -17.49
C ASP A 28 8.96 11.66 -16.17
N SER A 29 10.21 12.10 -16.05
CA SER A 29 10.73 12.80 -14.88
C SER A 29 10.15 14.22 -14.67
N SER A 30 9.13 14.64 -15.43
CA SER A 30 8.56 16.00 -15.37
C SER A 30 7.44 16.17 -14.34
N GLY A 31 7.00 15.09 -13.68
CA GLY A 31 6.03 15.20 -12.58
C GLY A 31 4.61 15.60 -13.00
N THR A 32 4.26 15.48 -14.28
CA THR A 32 2.94 15.85 -14.84
C THR A 32 1.89 14.72 -14.77
N ALA A 33 2.30 13.49 -14.45
CA ALA A 33 1.40 12.33 -14.38
C ALA A 33 0.39 12.33 -13.20
N PHE A 34 0.40 13.34 -12.33
CA PHE A 34 -0.47 13.40 -11.14
C PHE A 34 -1.86 14.04 -11.37
N ASN A 35 -2.12 14.59 -12.57
CA ASN A 35 -3.30 15.44 -12.79
C ASN A 35 -4.46 14.82 -13.56
N THR A 36 -4.37 13.58 -14.03
CA THR A 36 -5.46 12.94 -14.78
C THR A 36 -5.99 11.73 -14.05
N PHE A 37 -6.89 11.95 -13.08
CA PHE A 37 -7.93 10.95 -12.83
C PHE A 37 -9.04 11.22 -13.85
N PRO A 38 -9.46 10.23 -14.66
CA PRO A 38 -10.59 10.43 -15.54
C PRO A 38 -11.79 10.84 -14.68
N GLU A 39 -12.46 11.93 -15.05
CA GLU A 39 -13.78 12.23 -14.52
C GLU A 39 -14.65 11.00 -14.79
N LEU A 40 -14.99 10.26 -13.73
CA LEU A 40 -15.90 9.13 -13.82
C LEU A 40 -17.25 9.71 -14.25
N ASP A 41 -17.60 9.53 -15.52
CA ASP A 41 -18.92 9.85 -16.04
C ASP A 41 -19.95 8.88 -15.42
N THR A 42 -20.43 9.28 -14.24
CA THR A 42 -21.38 8.53 -13.41
C THR A 42 -22.76 8.42 -14.05
N SER A 43 -23.06 9.21 -15.09
CA SER A 43 -24.33 9.12 -15.82
C SER A 43 -24.49 7.78 -16.55
N SER A 44 -23.37 7.10 -16.83
CA SER A 44 -23.30 5.79 -17.48
C SER A 44 -23.35 4.58 -16.51
N MET A 45 -23.36 4.81 -15.19
CA MET A 45 -23.16 3.74 -14.19
C MET A 45 -24.35 2.79 -13.99
N LEU A 46 -25.54 3.13 -14.48
CA LEU A 46 -26.64 2.17 -14.56
C LEU A 46 -26.59 1.49 -15.92
N HIS A 47 -26.55 0.16 -15.93
CA HIS A 47 -26.48 -0.61 -17.17
C HIS A 47 -27.62 -0.18 -18.14
N PRO A 48 -27.32 0.33 -19.34
CA PRO A 48 -28.32 0.95 -20.24
C PRO A 48 -29.49 0.04 -20.63
N THR A 49 -29.27 -1.27 -20.62
CA THR A 49 -30.32 -2.27 -20.89
C THR A 49 -31.43 -2.27 -19.84
N PHE A 50 -31.18 -1.77 -18.63
CA PHE A 50 -32.16 -1.79 -17.56
C PHE A 50 -33.28 -0.77 -17.77
N GLN A 51 -32.94 0.46 -18.18
CA GLN A 51 -33.93 1.52 -18.40
C GLN A 51 -34.91 1.23 -19.54
N THR A 52 -34.50 0.43 -20.53
CA THR A 52 -35.30 0.20 -21.75
C THR A 52 -36.04 -1.14 -21.77
N LYS A 53 -35.46 -2.23 -21.22
CA LYS A 53 -36.07 -3.57 -21.28
C LYS A 53 -36.89 -3.94 -20.05
N GLY A 54 -36.51 -3.50 -18.86
CA GLY A 54 -37.25 -3.83 -17.64
C GLY A 54 -38.62 -3.14 -17.58
N VAL A 55 -38.66 -1.87 -17.98
CA VAL A 55 -39.84 -0.99 -17.81
C VAL A 55 -41.03 -1.40 -18.69
N SER A 56 -40.78 -1.85 -19.92
CA SER A 56 -41.84 -2.24 -20.85
C SER A 56 -42.48 -3.58 -20.49
N GLN A 57 -41.73 -4.49 -19.85
CA GLN A 57 -42.21 -5.83 -19.52
C GLN A 57 -43.20 -5.86 -18.35
N PHE A 58 -43.14 -4.92 -17.41
CA PHE A 58 -44.04 -4.90 -16.26
C PHE A 58 -45.47 -4.42 -16.60
N LYS A 59 -45.65 -3.57 -17.63
CA LYS A 59 -46.93 -2.89 -17.90
C LYS A 59 -48.04 -3.76 -18.51
N GLY A 60 -47.77 -5.02 -18.85
CA GLY A 60 -48.73 -5.86 -19.57
C GLY A 60 -49.12 -7.17 -18.90
N ILE A 61 -48.43 -7.56 -17.82
CA ILE A 61 -48.54 -8.94 -17.31
C ILE A 61 -49.94 -9.23 -16.84
N PHE A 62 -50.56 -8.33 -16.07
CA PHE A 62 -51.84 -8.61 -15.40
C PHE A 62 -53.10 -8.42 -16.24
N ILE A 63 -53.00 -7.71 -17.37
CA ILE A 63 -54.15 -7.39 -18.23
C ILE A 63 -54.67 -8.65 -18.94
N SER A 64 -53.84 -9.68 -19.12
CA SER A 64 -54.17 -10.89 -19.90
C SER A 64 -55.09 -11.89 -19.18
N CYS A 65 -55.34 -11.77 -17.87
CA CYS A 65 -56.18 -12.73 -17.14
C CYS A 65 -57.68 -12.42 -17.15
N LYS A 66 -58.11 -11.38 -17.86
CA LYS A 66 -59.53 -11.05 -17.93
C LYS A 66 -60.23 -12.01 -18.91
N ASN A 67 -61.24 -12.75 -18.43
CA ASN A 67 -62.16 -13.58 -19.22
C ASN A 67 -61.71 -14.94 -19.83
N PRO A 68 -60.63 -15.65 -19.43
CA PRO A 68 -60.34 -16.96 -20.02
C PRO A 68 -61.47 -17.98 -19.77
N GLY A 69 -62.15 -17.92 -18.62
CA GLY A 69 -63.28 -18.81 -18.30
C GLY A 69 -64.62 -18.41 -18.94
N ALA A 70 -64.73 -17.18 -19.42
CA ALA A 70 -65.97 -16.69 -20.04
C ALA A 70 -66.24 -17.40 -21.38
N GLN A 71 -65.19 -17.76 -22.10
CA GLN A 71 -65.29 -18.43 -23.40
C GLN A 71 -65.75 -19.89 -23.25
N MET A 72 -65.16 -20.63 -22.30
CA MET A 72 -65.66 -21.95 -21.89
C MET A 72 -67.10 -21.89 -21.37
N ALA A 73 -67.49 -20.76 -20.75
CA ALA A 73 -68.85 -20.57 -20.26
C ALA A 73 -69.88 -20.30 -21.35
N ALA A 74 -69.50 -19.57 -22.39
CA ALA A 74 -70.34 -19.38 -23.58
C ALA A 74 -70.58 -20.73 -24.29
N ASP A 75 -69.54 -21.56 -24.45
CA ASP A 75 -69.65 -22.85 -25.11
C ASP A 75 -70.59 -23.81 -24.33
N ALA A 76 -70.46 -23.87 -23.00
CA ALA A 76 -71.32 -24.69 -22.16
C ALA A 76 -72.78 -24.19 -22.09
N LEU A 77 -73.02 -22.87 -22.14
CA LEU A 77 -74.38 -22.33 -22.18
C LEU A 77 -75.08 -22.62 -23.52
N SER A 78 -74.35 -22.64 -24.63
CA SER A 78 -74.90 -22.95 -25.95
C SER A 78 -75.55 -24.35 -26.01
N LEU A 79 -75.03 -25.30 -25.23
CA LEU A 79 -75.58 -26.66 -25.11
C LEU A 79 -76.88 -26.73 -24.30
N LEU A 80 -77.18 -25.72 -23.47
CA LEU A 80 -78.40 -25.65 -22.66
C LEU A 80 -79.55 -24.88 -23.33
N GLN A 81 -79.29 -24.18 -24.45
CA GLN A 81 -80.27 -23.39 -25.18
C GLN A 81 -81.30 -24.22 -25.99
N GLY A 82 -81.28 -25.55 -25.88
CA GLY A 82 -82.33 -26.44 -26.43
C GLY A 82 -83.66 -26.42 -25.67
N GLY A 83 -83.80 -25.64 -24.59
CA GLY A 83 -85.07 -25.42 -23.87
C GLY A 83 -85.30 -23.93 -23.61
N ASP A 84 -86.56 -23.51 -23.44
CA ASP A 84 -87.12 -22.13 -23.36
C ASP A 84 -86.46 -21.08 -22.42
N TYR A 85 -85.26 -21.31 -21.91
CA TYR A 85 -84.53 -20.39 -21.06
C TYR A 85 -83.67 -19.44 -21.89
N ASN A 86 -84.26 -18.30 -22.23
CA ASN A 86 -83.58 -17.22 -22.93
C ASN A 86 -82.59 -16.49 -21.99
N PHE A 87 -81.44 -17.10 -21.72
CA PHE A 87 -80.28 -16.36 -21.20
C PHE A 87 -79.79 -15.44 -22.32
N SER A 88 -80.23 -14.19 -22.31
CA SER A 88 -79.85 -13.20 -23.32
C SER A 88 -78.33 -12.92 -23.24
N GLY A 89 -77.55 -13.66 -24.03
CA GLY A 89 -76.34 -13.21 -24.73
C GLY A 89 -75.16 -12.64 -23.94
N GLY A 90 -75.05 -12.84 -22.63
CA GLY A 90 -73.92 -12.37 -21.82
C GLY A 90 -72.94 -13.49 -21.47
N LEU A 91 -71.66 -13.29 -21.77
CA LEU A 91 -70.55 -14.08 -21.21
C LEU A 91 -70.68 -14.13 -19.67
N ILE A 92 -70.84 -15.33 -19.08
CA ILE A 92 -70.84 -15.48 -17.62
C ILE A 92 -69.40 -15.29 -17.13
N GLY A 93 -69.15 -14.14 -16.51
CA GLY A 93 -67.89 -13.77 -15.90
C GLY A 93 -67.98 -13.74 -14.37
N VAL A 94 -66.87 -13.38 -13.74
CA VAL A 94 -66.76 -13.28 -12.27
C VAL A 94 -67.70 -12.23 -11.68
N GLU A 95 -68.08 -11.24 -12.47
CA GLU A 95 -69.02 -10.16 -12.10
C GLU A 95 -70.50 -10.54 -12.32
N THR A 96 -70.80 -11.67 -12.96
CA THR A 96 -72.18 -12.06 -13.27
C THR A 96 -72.95 -12.40 -11.98
N SER A 97 -74.13 -11.79 -11.82
CA SER A 97 -75.08 -12.14 -10.77
C SER A 97 -75.86 -13.39 -11.21
N CYS A 98 -75.80 -14.45 -10.40
CA CYS A 98 -76.63 -15.62 -10.63
C CYS A 98 -78.02 -15.39 -10.03
N PRO A 99 -79.10 -15.81 -10.71
CA PRO A 99 -80.43 -15.75 -10.12
C PRO A 99 -80.43 -16.50 -8.80
N ALA A 100 -81.13 -15.94 -7.80
CA ALA A 100 -81.28 -16.59 -6.52
C ALA A 100 -81.87 -17.99 -6.78
N THR A 101 -81.16 -19.03 -6.33
CA THR A 101 -81.76 -20.35 -6.17
C THR A 101 -82.88 -20.14 -5.15
N GLY A 102 -84.12 -19.97 -5.63
CA GLY A 102 -85.25 -19.64 -4.78
C GLY A 102 -85.21 -20.54 -3.56
N GLY A 103 -85.20 -19.97 -2.35
CA GLY A 103 -84.91 -20.65 -1.08
C GLY A 103 -85.93 -21.71 -0.67
N SER A 104 -86.66 -22.29 -1.61
CA SER A 104 -87.39 -23.53 -1.42
C SER A 104 -86.34 -24.63 -1.33
N SER A 105 -86.01 -25.02 -0.10
CA SER A 105 -85.46 -26.34 0.19
C SER A 105 -86.17 -27.32 -0.71
N VAL A 106 -85.45 -27.86 -1.69
CA VAL A 106 -85.93 -28.93 -2.54
C VAL A 106 -86.36 -30.00 -1.53
N LYS A 107 -87.66 -30.23 -1.42
CA LYS A 107 -88.18 -31.25 -0.52
C LYS A 107 -87.44 -32.54 -0.86
N SER A 108 -87.09 -33.33 0.18
CA SER A 108 -86.51 -34.65 -0.07
C SER A 108 -87.37 -35.35 -1.09
N SER A 109 -86.77 -36.10 -2.01
CA SER A 109 -87.57 -36.87 -2.96
C SER A 109 -88.51 -37.87 -2.28
N GLU A 110 -88.27 -38.16 -0.99
CA GLU A 110 -89.11 -38.95 -0.09
C GLU A 110 -90.38 -38.21 0.38
N ASP A 111 -90.41 -36.88 0.33
CA ASP A 111 -91.54 -36.05 0.80
C ASP A 111 -92.59 -35.78 -0.29
N LEU A 112 -92.34 -36.23 -1.52
CA LEU A 112 -93.25 -36.04 -2.66
C LEU A 112 -94.40 -37.06 -2.57
N SER A 113 -95.64 -36.57 -2.60
CA SER A 113 -96.83 -37.43 -2.63
C SER A 113 -97.96 -36.80 -3.44
N CYS A 114 -98.88 -37.63 -3.96
CA CYS A 114 -100.03 -37.17 -4.74
C CYS A 114 -100.90 -36.13 -4.01
N LYS A 115 -100.89 -36.14 -2.68
CA LYS A 115 -101.62 -35.15 -1.85
C LYS A 115 -101.16 -33.72 -2.11
N GLN A 116 -99.90 -33.51 -2.46
CA GLN A 116 -99.32 -32.18 -2.68
C GLN A 116 -99.73 -31.57 -4.02
N PHE A 117 -100.24 -32.39 -4.95
CA PHE A 117 -100.61 -31.97 -6.30
C PHE A 117 -102.13 -31.91 -6.51
N LYS A 118 -102.94 -32.05 -5.46
CA LYS A 118 -104.40 -31.86 -5.56
C LYS A 118 -104.76 -30.37 -5.65
N GLY A 119 -105.66 -30.01 -6.58
CA GLY A 119 -106.25 -28.68 -6.72
C GLY A 119 -107.36 -28.42 -5.70
N ASP A 120 -108.04 -27.28 -5.82
CA ASP A 120 -109.07 -26.82 -4.87
C ASP A 120 -110.32 -27.72 -4.80
N GLY A 121 -110.43 -28.71 -5.69
CA GLY A 121 -111.47 -29.75 -5.69
C GLY A 121 -110.99 -31.15 -5.27
N GLY A 122 -109.76 -31.30 -4.75
CA GLY A 122 -109.22 -32.61 -4.34
C GLY A 122 -108.76 -33.53 -5.49
N VAL A 123 -108.82 -33.05 -6.73
CA VAL A 123 -108.37 -33.74 -7.95
C VAL A 123 -106.95 -33.30 -8.30
N PHE A 124 -106.14 -34.22 -8.83
CA PHE A 124 -104.81 -33.97 -9.37
C PHE A 124 -104.74 -32.75 -10.29
N SER A 125 -103.68 -31.93 -10.15
CA SER A 125 -103.44 -30.70 -10.89
C SER A 125 -102.09 -30.76 -11.60
N GLN A 126 -102.12 -31.03 -12.91
CA GLN A 126 -100.94 -30.99 -13.77
C GLN A 126 -100.22 -29.63 -13.68
N LYS A 127 -100.99 -28.54 -13.56
CA LYS A 127 -100.46 -27.18 -13.40
C LYS A 127 -99.53 -27.04 -12.18
N LYS A 128 -99.85 -27.68 -11.04
CA LYS A 128 -98.98 -27.66 -9.85
C LYS A 128 -97.68 -28.44 -10.05
N VAL A 129 -97.74 -29.55 -10.82
CA VAL A 129 -96.55 -30.31 -11.22
C VAL A 129 -95.68 -29.49 -12.17
N ASP A 130 -96.28 -28.88 -13.19
CA ASP A 130 -95.56 -28.04 -14.16
C ASP A 130 -94.92 -26.81 -13.49
N GLU A 131 -95.58 -26.20 -12.49
CA GLU A 131 -95.03 -25.12 -11.68
C GLU A 131 -93.83 -25.59 -10.83
N MET A 132 -93.86 -26.80 -10.28
CA MET A 132 -92.73 -27.39 -9.54
C MET A 132 -91.57 -27.76 -10.46
N ILE A 133 -91.84 -28.37 -11.63
CA ILE A 133 -90.84 -28.65 -12.66
C ILE A 133 -90.20 -27.35 -13.14
N LYS A 134 -91.00 -26.30 -13.35
CA LYS A 134 -90.50 -24.96 -13.72
C LYS A 134 -89.56 -24.41 -12.64
N LYS A 135 -89.94 -24.46 -11.37
CA LYS A 135 -89.08 -24.04 -10.24
C LYS A 135 -87.79 -24.85 -10.15
N ASN A 136 -87.85 -26.17 -10.38
CA ASN A 136 -86.67 -27.03 -10.41
C ASN A 136 -85.73 -26.66 -11.56
N LYS A 137 -86.27 -26.42 -12.76
CA LYS A 137 -85.48 -25.97 -13.91
C LYS A 137 -84.85 -24.59 -13.66
N GLU A 138 -85.57 -23.65 -13.06
CA GLU A 138 -85.02 -22.35 -12.63
C GLU A 138 -83.90 -22.52 -11.59
N ALA A 139 -84.04 -23.46 -10.65
CA ALA A 139 -83.02 -23.77 -9.66
C ALA A 139 -81.78 -24.44 -10.28
N ILE A 140 -81.95 -25.37 -11.23
CA ILE A 140 -80.85 -25.97 -12.02
C ILE A 140 -80.13 -24.88 -12.83
N ALA A 141 -80.85 -23.95 -13.44
CA ALA A 141 -80.26 -22.82 -14.15
C ALA A 141 -79.45 -21.92 -13.20
N GLY A 142 -79.97 -21.64 -12.01
CA GLY A 142 -79.25 -20.91 -10.95
C GLY A 142 -77.99 -21.63 -10.44
N LEU A 143 -78.05 -22.95 -10.24
CA LEU A 143 -76.90 -23.77 -9.86
C LEU A 143 -75.87 -23.87 -10.98
N THR A 144 -76.30 -24.02 -12.23
CA THR A 144 -75.40 -24.04 -13.39
C THR A 144 -74.71 -22.69 -13.56
N CYS A 145 -75.41 -21.56 -13.36
CA CYS A 145 -74.75 -20.26 -13.32
C CYS A 145 -73.67 -20.19 -12.23
N LYS A 146 -73.94 -20.69 -11.02
CA LYS A 146 -72.96 -20.74 -9.93
C LYS A 146 -71.76 -21.65 -10.27
N GLU A 147 -72.01 -22.80 -10.91
CA GLU A 147 -70.98 -23.74 -11.38
C GLU A 147 -70.04 -23.05 -12.37
N MET A 148 -70.61 -22.35 -13.36
CA MET A 148 -69.85 -21.64 -14.39
C MET A 148 -69.09 -20.45 -13.81
N LYS A 149 -69.69 -19.72 -12.86
CA LYS A 149 -69.01 -18.67 -12.10
C LYS A 149 -67.83 -19.20 -11.28
N ALA A 150 -67.99 -20.36 -10.64
CA ALA A 150 -66.90 -21.04 -9.93
C ALA A 150 -65.76 -21.47 -10.88
N LYS A 151 -66.09 -21.99 -12.07
CA LYS A 151 -65.08 -22.34 -13.10
C LYS A 151 -64.35 -21.10 -13.62
N ALA A 152 -65.08 -20.01 -13.87
CA ALA A 152 -64.49 -18.75 -14.28
C ALA A 152 -63.53 -18.19 -13.22
N LEU A 153 -63.92 -18.26 -11.93
CA LEU A 153 -63.06 -17.90 -10.81
C LEU A 153 -61.81 -18.77 -10.73
N GLN A 154 -61.96 -20.09 -10.85
CA GLN A 154 -60.82 -21.03 -10.87
C GLN A 154 -59.85 -20.70 -12.01
N GLY A 155 -60.35 -20.42 -13.22
CA GLY A 155 -59.54 -20.03 -14.36
C GLY A 155 -58.81 -18.69 -14.15
N GLU A 156 -59.47 -17.69 -13.58
CA GLU A 156 -58.82 -16.42 -13.21
C GLU A 156 -57.74 -16.61 -12.14
N LEU A 157 -57.98 -17.45 -11.14
CA LEU A 157 -57.02 -17.74 -10.08
C LEU A 157 -55.80 -18.51 -10.59
N GLN A 158 -56.00 -19.49 -11.47
CA GLN A 158 -54.89 -20.17 -12.15
C GLN A 158 -54.07 -19.21 -13.01
N CYS A 159 -54.73 -18.31 -13.74
CA CYS A 159 -54.07 -17.32 -14.55
C CYS A 159 -53.28 -16.31 -13.68
N LEU A 160 -53.85 -15.85 -12.55
CA LEU A 160 -53.14 -14.99 -11.59
C LEU A 160 -51.96 -15.71 -10.94
N SER A 161 -52.07 -17.01 -10.64
CA SER A 161 -50.96 -17.82 -10.17
C SER A 161 -49.83 -17.88 -11.21
N GLN A 162 -50.14 -18.07 -12.49
CA GLN A 162 -49.14 -18.03 -13.57
C GLN A 162 -48.51 -16.65 -13.73
N GLN A 163 -49.30 -15.57 -13.68
CA GLN A 163 -48.77 -14.20 -13.72
C GLN A 163 -47.91 -13.88 -12.50
N ALA A 164 -48.27 -14.37 -11.32
CA ALA A 164 -47.48 -14.24 -10.10
C ALA A 164 -46.13 -14.97 -10.23
N ASN A 165 -46.09 -16.14 -10.86
CA ASN A 165 -44.84 -16.85 -11.15
C ASN A 165 -43.94 -16.05 -12.12
N ILE A 166 -44.52 -15.48 -13.19
CA ILE A 166 -43.78 -14.61 -14.13
C ILE A 166 -43.25 -13.36 -13.41
N TYR A 167 -44.08 -12.73 -12.58
CA TYR A 167 -43.71 -11.57 -11.79
C TYR A 167 -42.57 -11.89 -10.82
N THR A 168 -42.62 -13.05 -10.16
CA THR A 168 -41.56 -13.55 -9.27
C THR A 168 -40.25 -13.75 -10.04
N GLN A 169 -40.29 -14.31 -11.25
CA GLN A 169 -39.10 -14.46 -12.11
C GLN A 169 -38.51 -13.11 -12.52
N GLN A 170 -39.35 -12.13 -12.86
CA GLN A 170 -38.89 -10.78 -13.19
C GLN A 170 -38.27 -10.07 -11.99
N ILE A 171 -38.87 -10.23 -10.81
CA ILE A 171 -38.31 -9.72 -9.56
C ILE A 171 -36.96 -10.39 -9.25
N ALA A 172 -36.81 -11.70 -9.49
CA ALA A 172 -35.53 -12.38 -9.31
C ALA A 172 -34.44 -11.83 -10.25
N SER A 173 -34.79 -11.51 -11.50
CA SER A 173 -33.88 -10.85 -12.44
C SER A 173 -33.47 -9.45 -11.97
N LEU A 174 -34.44 -8.64 -11.53
CA LEU A 174 -34.22 -7.34 -10.91
C LEU A 174 -33.33 -7.45 -9.66
N GLN A 175 -33.56 -8.46 -8.81
CA GLN A 175 -32.75 -8.72 -7.63
C GLN A 175 -31.30 -8.99 -8.01
N ASN A 176 -31.06 -9.87 -9.00
CA ASN A 176 -29.69 -10.16 -9.45
C ASN A 176 -28.97 -8.91 -9.98
N GLU A 177 -29.63 -8.08 -10.78
CA GLU A 177 -29.03 -6.84 -11.28
C GLU A 177 -28.82 -5.79 -10.17
N TYR A 178 -29.73 -5.71 -9.21
CA TYR A 178 -29.58 -4.85 -8.03
C TYR A 178 -28.36 -5.26 -7.19
N VAL A 179 -28.21 -6.56 -6.90
CA VAL A 179 -27.07 -7.11 -6.18
C VAL A 179 -25.77 -6.85 -6.92
N LYS A 180 -25.72 -7.10 -8.24
CA LYS A 180 -24.52 -6.84 -9.07
C LYS A 180 -24.12 -5.37 -9.04
N ASN A 181 -25.07 -4.44 -9.12
CA ASN A 181 -24.76 -3.01 -9.06
C ASN A 181 -24.14 -2.62 -7.72
N ILE A 182 -24.72 -3.08 -6.59
CA ILE A 182 -24.15 -2.83 -5.26
C ILE A 182 -22.74 -3.44 -5.16
N GLN A 183 -22.55 -4.68 -5.62
CA GLN A 183 -21.23 -5.32 -5.63
C GLN A 183 -20.22 -4.56 -6.49
N GLY A 184 -20.64 -4.02 -7.65
CA GLY A 184 -19.80 -3.18 -8.50
C GLY A 184 -19.35 -1.91 -7.77
N PHE A 185 -20.29 -1.21 -7.12
CA PHE A 185 -19.96 -0.03 -6.31
C PHE A 185 -19.03 -0.38 -5.14
N GLN A 186 -19.30 -1.47 -4.41
CA GLN A 186 -18.44 -1.96 -3.32
C GLN A 186 -17.03 -2.31 -3.81
N SER A 187 -16.90 -2.99 -4.95
CA SER A 187 -15.60 -3.33 -5.55
C SER A 187 -14.80 -2.09 -5.90
N MET A 188 -15.42 -1.08 -6.49
CA MET A 188 -14.74 0.16 -6.86
C MET A 188 -14.32 0.98 -5.63
N ALA A 189 -15.17 1.07 -4.59
CA ALA A 189 -14.79 1.71 -3.33
C ALA A 189 -13.62 0.96 -2.65
N ALA A 190 -13.62 -0.37 -2.69
CA ALA A 190 -12.50 -1.18 -2.20
C ALA A 190 -11.21 -0.95 -3.00
N GLN A 191 -11.29 -0.79 -4.32
CA GLN A 191 -10.14 -0.43 -5.16
C GLN A 191 -9.60 0.96 -4.80
N LEU A 192 -10.47 1.97 -4.64
CA LEU A 192 -10.07 3.31 -4.20
C LEU A 192 -9.42 3.29 -2.81
N LYS A 193 -9.94 2.47 -1.89
CA LYS A 193 -9.33 2.23 -0.59
C LYS A 193 -7.95 1.57 -0.72
N GLY A 194 -7.81 0.56 -1.58
CA GLY A 194 -6.52 -0.06 -1.89
C GLY A 194 -5.48 0.91 -2.41
N ILE A 195 -5.88 1.83 -3.30
CA ILE A 195 -5.02 2.92 -3.78
C ILE A 195 -4.62 3.85 -2.64
N GLU A 196 -5.59 4.28 -1.81
CA GLU A 196 -5.35 5.14 -0.65
C GLU A 196 -4.32 4.51 0.31
N ASP A 197 -4.54 3.25 0.70
CA ASP A 197 -3.66 2.52 1.62
C ASP A 197 -2.28 2.26 0.98
N GLY A 198 -2.24 1.99 -0.33
CA GLY A 198 -0.99 1.91 -1.10
C GLY A 198 -0.17 3.20 -1.05
N ARG A 199 -0.83 4.36 -1.19
CA ARG A 199 -0.17 5.67 -1.06
C ARG A 199 0.25 5.97 0.38
N LYS A 200 -0.49 5.51 1.39
CA LYS A 200 -0.07 5.61 2.80
C LYS A 200 1.21 4.84 3.07
N VAL A 201 1.34 3.61 2.55
CA VAL A 201 2.57 2.82 2.64
C VAL A 201 3.75 3.56 1.99
N GLN A 202 3.54 4.14 0.80
CA GLN A 202 4.57 4.96 0.16
C GLN A 202 4.96 6.17 1.01
N ALA A 203 4.00 6.85 1.64
CA ALA A 203 4.27 8.00 2.50
C ALA A 203 5.06 7.59 3.75
N MET A 204 4.73 6.43 4.35
CA MET A 204 5.48 5.87 5.47
C MET A 204 6.92 5.53 5.08
N GLU A 205 7.13 4.87 3.94
CA GLU A 205 8.49 4.55 3.48
C GLU A 205 9.32 5.83 3.22
N VAL A 206 8.70 6.87 2.65
CA VAL A 206 9.36 8.17 2.48
C VAL A 206 9.75 8.78 3.83
N GLU A 207 8.87 8.75 4.81
CA GLU A 207 9.14 9.27 6.16
C GLU A 207 10.26 8.47 6.85
N GLU A 208 10.24 7.13 6.76
CA GLU A 208 11.29 6.26 7.29
C GLU A 208 12.64 6.54 6.63
N ARG A 209 12.68 6.88 5.34
CA ARG A 209 13.93 7.29 4.68
C ARG A 209 14.41 8.66 5.14
N ILE A 210 13.50 9.60 5.43
CA ILE A 210 13.86 10.93 5.93
C ILE A 210 14.40 10.85 7.36
N VAL A 211 13.62 10.26 8.28
CA VAL A 211 13.86 10.29 9.73
C VAL A 211 14.62 9.07 10.23
N GLY A 212 14.53 7.94 9.53
CA GLY A 212 15.06 6.65 9.95
C GLY A 212 14.02 5.78 10.63
N ASN A 213 14.34 4.50 10.79
CA ASN A 213 13.54 3.54 11.53
C ASN A 213 14.44 2.73 12.48
N LYS A 214 14.20 2.87 13.78
CA LYS A 214 15.01 2.23 14.83
C LYS A 214 14.85 0.71 14.87
N ASP A 215 13.66 0.22 14.53
CA ASP A 215 13.33 -1.21 14.59
C ASP A 215 14.12 -2.02 13.56
N VAL A 216 14.34 -1.43 12.37
CA VAL A 216 15.14 -2.03 11.29
C VAL A 216 16.58 -1.48 11.22
N ARG A 217 17.00 -0.68 12.22
CA ARG A 217 18.32 -0.01 12.25
C ARG A 217 18.65 0.79 10.99
N LEU A 218 17.63 1.39 10.38
CA LEU A 218 17.79 2.26 9.22
C LEU A 218 18.08 3.68 9.72
N VAL A 219 19.26 4.21 9.42
CA VAL A 219 19.59 5.62 9.68
C VAL A 219 18.85 6.48 8.66
N GLY A 220 18.20 7.56 9.12
CA GLY A 220 17.51 8.50 8.24
C GLY A 220 18.46 9.46 7.54
N LEU A 221 18.03 10.00 6.39
CA LEU A 221 18.74 11.03 5.64
C LEU A 221 19.04 12.28 6.47
N ASP A 222 18.15 12.67 7.39
CA ASP A 222 18.34 13.83 8.26
C ASP A 222 19.45 13.60 9.30
N ASP A 223 19.44 12.44 9.96
CA ASP A 223 20.50 12.05 10.90
C ASP A 223 21.86 11.92 10.19
N MET A 224 21.89 11.32 9.00
CA MET A 224 23.10 11.25 8.18
C MET A 224 23.63 12.63 7.80
N LYS A 225 22.74 13.52 7.35
CA LYS A 225 23.10 14.90 7.02
C LYS A 225 23.77 15.56 8.22
N ARG A 226 23.17 15.47 9.40
CA ARG A 226 23.70 16.06 10.64
C ARG A 226 25.08 15.49 11.01
N VAL A 227 25.26 14.17 10.91
CA VAL A 227 26.55 13.51 11.19
C VAL A 227 27.62 13.96 10.20
N LEU A 228 27.31 13.98 8.91
CA LEU A 228 28.28 14.39 7.89
C LEU A 228 28.61 15.87 7.97
N GLU A 229 27.63 16.76 8.17
CA GLU A 229 27.82 18.19 8.42
C GLU A 229 28.77 18.43 9.61
N GLY A 230 28.54 17.70 10.72
CA GLY A 230 29.43 17.73 11.89
C GLY A 230 30.85 17.22 11.59
N LEU A 231 30.99 16.15 10.80
CA LEU A 231 32.29 15.62 10.39
C LEU A 231 33.05 16.60 9.49
N VAL A 232 32.41 17.21 8.49
CA VAL A 232 33.10 18.14 7.58
C VAL A 232 33.30 19.53 8.18
N GLY A 233 32.60 19.85 9.27
CA GLY A 233 32.66 21.14 9.97
C GLY A 233 31.82 22.23 9.30
N ILE A 234 30.68 21.85 8.71
CA ILE A 234 29.70 22.76 8.12
C ILE A 234 28.52 22.85 9.10
N ASP A 235 28.12 24.05 9.50
CA ASP A 235 26.94 24.25 10.34
C ASP A 235 25.66 24.20 9.49
N ALA A 236 24.51 23.93 10.12
CA ALA A 236 23.19 23.92 9.46
C ALA A 236 22.84 25.24 8.71
N GLY A 237 23.56 26.34 8.98
CA GLY A 237 23.44 27.63 8.29
C GLY A 237 24.41 27.84 7.12
N GLY A 238 25.20 26.84 6.72
CA GLY A 238 26.20 26.95 5.66
C GLY A 238 27.44 27.79 6.02
N GLY A 239 27.57 28.21 7.28
CA GLY A 239 28.79 28.81 7.82
C GLY A 239 29.80 27.73 8.21
N GLU A 240 31.09 28.07 8.15
CA GLU A 240 32.13 27.35 8.90
C GLU A 240 32.24 27.96 10.31
N LYS A 241 31.34 27.63 11.24
CA LYS A 241 31.47 27.98 12.65
C LYS A 241 31.33 26.74 13.53
N GLY A 242 32.24 25.79 13.34
CA GLY A 242 32.32 24.64 14.23
C GLY A 242 33.57 23.82 14.05
N LYS A 243 34.70 24.27 14.62
CA LYS A 243 35.85 23.39 14.92
C LYS A 243 35.49 22.47 16.08
N GLY A 244 34.48 21.62 15.90
CA GLY A 244 34.31 20.48 16.80
C GLY A 244 35.62 19.67 16.76
N PRO A 245 36.15 19.21 17.91
CA PRO A 245 37.41 18.47 17.96
C PRO A 245 37.39 17.20 17.09
N THR A 246 36.20 16.72 16.72
CA THR A 246 35.94 15.53 15.89
C THR A 246 35.76 15.82 14.40
N SER A 247 35.84 17.09 13.96
CA SER A 247 35.73 17.40 12.52
C SER A 247 37.01 17.01 11.77
N ILE A 248 36.87 16.59 10.51
CA ILE A 248 37.99 16.26 9.62
C ILE A 248 38.96 17.44 9.54
N SER A 249 38.45 18.67 9.48
CA SER A 249 39.26 19.88 9.44
C SER A 249 40.12 20.06 10.70
N ALA A 250 39.57 19.78 11.88
CA ALA A 250 40.30 19.85 13.15
C ALA A 250 41.34 18.73 13.26
N GLN A 251 40.96 17.51 12.85
CA GLN A 251 41.84 16.32 12.86
C GLN A 251 43.00 16.48 11.86
N VAL A 252 42.75 17.00 10.66
CA VAL A 252 43.80 17.38 9.68
C VAL A 252 44.75 18.42 10.26
N ALA A 253 44.22 19.47 10.92
CA ALA A 253 45.06 20.48 11.55
C ALA A 253 45.92 19.90 12.68
N GLN A 254 45.37 18.95 13.47
CA GLN A 254 46.10 18.23 14.52
C GLN A 254 47.28 17.44 13.93
N ILE A 255 47.03 16.57 12.94
CA ILE A 255 48.09 15.76 12.30
C ILE A 255 49.14 16.67 11.65
N ARG A 256 48.72 17.72 10.95
CA ARG A 256 49.63 18.70 10.33
C ARG A 256 50.53 19.39 11.37
N ASN A 257 49.97 19.78 12.52
CA ASN A 257 50.74 20.40 13.59
C ASN A 257 51.71 19.42 14.26
N MET A 258 51.29 18.17 14.50
CA MET A 258 52.17 17.12 15.02
C MET A 258 53.31 16.81 14.05
N TYR A 259 53.03 16.74 12.74
CA TYR A 259 54.05 16.51 11.72
C TYR A 259 55.04 17.67 11.61
N ARG A 260 54.58 18.92 11.66
CA ARG A 260 55.47 20.10 11.74
C ARG A 260 56.36 20.03 12.96
N SER A 261 55.80 19.72 14.14
CA SER A 261 56.58 19.55 15.36
C SER A 261 57.65 18.45 15.20
N PHE A 262 57.28 17.29 14.64
CA PHE A 262 58.21 16.21 14.33
C PHE A 262 59.34 16.66 13.40
N GLN A 263 59.04 17.38 12.30
CA GLN A 263 60.06 17.92 11.39
C GLN A 263 61.02 18.88 12.10
N TYR A 264 60.51 19.76 12.98
CA TYR A 264 61.35 20.63 13.81
C TYR A 264 62.24 19.82 14.74
N GLN A 265 61.72 18.80 15.43
CA GLN A 265 62.51 17.94 16.32
C GLN A 265 63.55 17.09 15.55
N GLN A 266 63.25 16.66 14.33
CA GLN A 266 64.19 15.94 13.48
C GLN A 266 65.33 16.85 13.02
N LYS A 267 65.02 18.06 12.55
CA LYS A 267 66.03 19.05 12.13
C LYS A 267 66.91 19.45 13.31
N ALA A 268 66.29 19.73 14.46
CA ALA A 268 66.95 19.98 15.72
C ALA A 268 67.97 18.91 16.10
N PHE A 269 67.52 17.65 16.08
CA PHE A 269 68.35 16.50 16.40
C PHE A 269 69.54 16.36 15.44
N GLN A 270 69.34 16.65 14.14
CA GLN A 270 70.43 16.66 13.16
C GLN A 270 71.46 17.76 13.45
N GLU A 271 71.03 18.95 13.83
CA GLU A 271 71.93 20.04 14.20
C GLU A 271 72.69 19.73 15.51
N GLU A 272 72.05 19.06 16.46
CA GLU A 272 72.70 18.60 17.69
C GLU A 272 73.78 17.53 17.41
N ILE A 273 73.51 16.60 16.49
CA ILE A 273 74.51 15.62 16.01
C ILE A 273 75.73 16.33 15.42
N LYS A 274 75.52 17.34 14.55
CA LYS A 274 76.62 18.11 13.95
C LYS A 274 77.41 18.88 15.02
N THR A 275 76.71 19.55 15.93
CA THR A 275 77.30 20.31 17.04
C THR A 275 78.19 19.42 17.92
N HIS A 276 77.69 18.25 18.31
CA HIS A 276 78.43 17.31 19.14
C HIS A 276 79.60 16.66 18.37
N THR A 277 79.44 16.41 17.07
CA THR A 277 80.54 15.94 16.21
C THR A 277 81.66 16.98 16.13
N ALA A 278 81.32 18.25 15.94
CA ALA A 278 82.28 19.35 15.93
C ALA A 278 82.99 19.49 17.30
N ALA A 279 82.26 19.40 18.41
CA ALA A 279 82.83 19.43 19.76
C ALA A 279 83.85 18.29 19.99
N LEU A 280 83.49 17.06 19.61
CA LEU A 280 84.40 15.91 19.67
C LEU A 280 85.60 16.04 18.74
N MET A 281 85.43 16.65 17.56
CA MET A 281 86.53 16.96 16.64
C MET A 281 87.51 17.94 17.29
N GLY A 282 87.02 19.04 17.87
CA GLY A 282 87.84 20.02 18.58
C GLY A 282 88.56 19.41 19.78
N GLN A 283 87.86 18.57 20.57
CA GLN A 283 88.45 17.83 21.68
C GLN A 283 89.56 16.88 21.20
N CYS A 284 89.32 16.12 20.13
CA CYS A 284 90.30 15.25 19.51
C CYS A 284 91.54 16.04 19.08
N PHE A 285 91.36 17.18 18.43
CA PHE A 285 92.47 17.99 17.94
C PHE A 285 93.30 18.61 19.07
N LYS A 286 92.62 19.16 20.09
CA LYS A 286 93.24 19.94 21.17
C LYS A 286 93.81 19.08 22.30
N THR A 287 93.10 18.04 22.72
CA THR A 287 93.35 17.37 24.02
C THR A 287 93.85 15.93 23.89
N ARG A 288 93.54 15.25 22.78
CA ARG A 288 93.89 13.84 22.62
C ARG A 288 95.32 13.70 22.14
N LYS A 289 96.16 13.05 22.94
CA LYS A 289 97.51 12.64 22.54
C LYS A 289 97.44 11.41 21.64
N ASP A 290 98.18 11.42 20.53
CA ASP A 290 98.28 10.28 19.62
C ASP A 290 99.70 9.70 19.64
N ALA A 291 99.82 8.37 19.72
CA ALA A 291 101.11 7.67 19.73
C ALA A 291 101.95 7.94 18.48
N GLN A 292 101.29 8.22 17.35
CA GLN A 292 101.93 8.52 16.06
C GLN A 292 102.41 9.96 15.97
N LEU A 293 101.90 10.86 16.81
CA LEU A 293 102.23 12.28 16.79
C LEU A 293 103.31 12.58 17.83
N LYS A 294 104.56 12.60 17.39
CA LYS A 294 105.72 12.93 18.23
C LYS A 294 106.51 14.06 17.60
N CYS A 295 106.74 15.13 18.34
CA CYS A 295 107.55 16.23 17.84
C CYS A 295 109.06 15.91 17.91
N ASP A 296 109.49 15.23 18.97
CA ASP A 296 110.84 14.64 19.10
C ASP A 296 110.70 13.11 18.98
N PRO A 297 111.52 12.41 18.16
CA PRO A 297 111.56 10.95 18.13
C PRO A 297 111.68 10.28 19.51
N LYS A 298 112.32 10.95 20.48
CA LYS A 298 112.45 10.51 21.89
C LYS A 298 111.40 11.12 22.83
N GLY A 299 110.57 12.03 22.32
CA GLY A 299 109.52 12.70 23.08
C GLY A 299 108.29 11.82 23.34
N GLY A 300 107.46 12.28 24.27
CA GLY A 300 106.14 11.70 24.51
C GLY A 300 105.17 11.99 23.36
N SER A 301 104.01 11.34 23.40
CA SER A 301 102.91 11.62 22.49
C SER A 301 102.37 13.04 22.69
N GLU A 302 102.13 13.71 21.57
CA GLU A 302 101.55 15.06 21.51
C GLU A 302 100.12 15.03 20.98
N THR A 303 99.39 16.12 21.21
CA THR A 303 98.09 16.36 20.57
C THR A 303 98.30 16.83 19.14
N ALA A 304 97.28 16.71 18.27
CA ALA A 304 97.39 17.21 16.90
C ALA A 304 97.71 18.72 16.88
N TYR A 305 97.07 19.49 17.76
CA TYR A 305 97.38 20.90 17.99
C TYR A 305 98.85 21.15 18.32
N ASN A 306 99.39 20.49 19.36
CA ASN A 306 100.79 20.67 19.79
C ASN A 306 101.77 20.17 18.72
N TYR A 307 101.46 19.05 18.08
CA TYR A 307 102.29 18.46 17.03
C TYR A 307 102.41 19.39 15.83
N ILE A 308 101.30 19.97 15.36
CA ILE A 308 101.30 20.95 14.25
C ILE A 308 102.17 22.15 14.60
N LEU A 309 101.96 22.78 15.76
CA LEU A 309 102.76 23.94 16.16
C LEU A 309 104.25 23.60 16.26
N CYS A 310 104.56 22.42 16.82
CA CYS A 310 105.93 21.99 17.01
C CYS A 310 106.62 21.63 15.68
N ARG A 311 105.93 20.94 14.75
CA ARG A 311 106.44 20.65 13.40
C ARG A 311 106.61 21.92 12.57
N TYR A 312 105.71 22.89 12.71
CA TYR A 312 105.85 24.19 12.05
C TYR A 312 107.09 24.93 12.56
N LYS A 313 107.27 25.01 13.88
CA LYS A 313 108.45 25.61 14.52
C LYS A 313 109.75 24.93 14.09
N GLN A 314 109.78 23.59 13.98
CA GLN A 314 110.94 22.84 13.48
C GLN A 314 111.25 23.16 12.01
N THR A 315 110.21 23.24 11.16
CA THR A 315 110.38 23.48 9.72
C THR A 315 110.87 24.90 9.42
N LYS A 316 110.42 25.90 10.17
CA LYS A 316 110.86 27.30 10.02
C LYS A 316 112.15 27.61 10.80
N GLY A 317 112.42 26.89 11.89
CA GLY A 317 113.58 27.13 12.77
C GLY A 317 114.85 26.34 12.42
N ALA A 318 114.76 25.26 11.63
CA ALA A 318 115.89 24.38 11.34
C ALA A 318 116.19 24.26 9.84
N ASP A 319 117.48 24.34 9.50
CA ASP A 319 118.07 23.63 8.36
C ASP A 319 117.90 22.13 8.67
N ALA A 320 116.81 21.52 8.21
CA ALA A 320 116.33 20.18 8.61
C ALA A 320 117.35 19.04 8.39
N SER A 321 118.50 19.33 7.78
CA SER A 321 119.59 18.40 7.48
C SER A 321 120.93 18.70 8.19
N LYS A 322 121.02 19.72 9.07
CA LYS A 322 122.28 20.06 9.79
C LYS A 322 122.10 20.15 11.31
N ILE A 323 121.52 19.12 11.92
CA ILE A 323 121.56 18.95 13.38
C ILE A 323 122.89 18.28 13.74
N ARG A 324 123.99 19.05 13.67
CA ARG A 324 125.23 18.80 14.42
C ARG A 324 126.16 20.01 14.22
N ARG A 325 126.15 20.92 15.20
CA ARG A 325 127.18 21.94 15.52
C ARG A 325 127.13 23.34 14.89
N SER A 326 125.96 23.93 14.65
CA SER A 326 125.85 25.40 14.53
C SER A 326 124.85 25.94 15.55
N THR A 327 125.27 26.90 16.37
CA THR A 327 124.37 27.72 17.19
C THR A 327 123.23 28.24 16.32
N PRO A 328 121.95 28.05 16.73
CA PRO A 328 120.81 28.57 15.97
C PRO A 328 121.02 30.07 15.72
N ASP A 329 120.81 30.52 14.48
CA ASP A 329 120.72 31.94 14.19
C ASP A 329 119.52 32.48 14.98
N ALA A 330 119.80 33.30 16.00
CA ALA A 330 118.79 33.87 16.89
C ALA A 330 117.68 34.61 16.10
N THR A 331 118.01 35.13 14.92
CA THR A 331 117.06 35.78 14.00
C THR A 331 116.08 34.78 13.39
N LYS A 332 116.56 33.62 12.92
CA LYS A 332 115.70 32.56 12.36
C LYS A 332 114.81 31.93 13.42
N GLN A 333 115.33 31.76 14.63
CA GLN A 333 114.54 31.26 15.75
C GLN A 333 113.42 32.23 16.14
N LYS A 334 113.69 33.54 16.19
CA LYS A 334 112.68 34.57 16.47
C LYS A 334 111.61 34.67 15.39
N VAL A 335 111.97 34.50 14.11
CA VAL A 335 111.00 34.45 12.99
C VAL A 335 110.11 33.21 13.10
N ALA A 336 110.70 32.04 13.37
CA ALA A 336 109.95 30.80 13.57
C ALA A 336 108.97 30.90 14.75
N GLU A 337 109.37 31.55 15.86
CA GLU A 337 108.50 31.79 17.02
C GLU A 337 107.34 32.74 16.69
N THR A 338 107.61 33.83 15.96
CA THR A 338 106.59 34.81 15.56
C THR A 338 105.56 34.18 14.61
N GLN A 339 106.01 33.41 13.61
CA GLN A 339 105.11 32.74 12.68
C GLN A 339 104.34 31.59 13.34
N THR A 340 104.97 30.86 14.28
CA THR A 340 104.28 29.84 15.06
C THR A 340 103.19 30.45 15.94
N ALA A 341 103.43 31.63 16.54
CA ALA A 341 102.41 32.36 17.29
C ALA A 341 101.24 32.83 16.39
N ALA A 342 101.52 33.25 15.14
CA ALA A 342 100.48 33.59 14.18
C ALA A 342 99.63 32.36 13.78
N LEU A 343 100.26 31.21 13.56
CA LEU A 343 99.56 29.96 13.30
C LEU A 343 98.75 29.51 14.52
N GLN A 344 99.33 29.62 15.72
CA GLN A 344 98.65 29.34 16.98
C GLN A 344 97.40 30.20 17.13
N SER A 345 97.47 31.50 16.84
CA SER A 345 96.32 32.39 16.86
C SER A 345 95.20 31.93 15.93
N ILE A 346 95.52 31.43 14.73
CA ILE A 346 94.51 30.91 13.79
C ILE A 346 93.91 29.60 14.31
N LEU A 347 94.74 28.70 14.84
CA LEU A 347 94.26 27.43 15.41
C LEU A 347 93.39 27.68 16.66
N ASP A 348 93.74 28.66 17.49
CA ASP A 348 92.94 29.08 18.64
C ASP A 348 91.64 29.74 18.21
N GLU A 349 91.64 30.52 17.12
CA GLU A 349 90.41 31.07 16.54
C GLU A 349 89.48 29.95 16.04
N ILE A 350 90.01 28.98 15.28
CA ILE A 350 89.26 27.80 14.82
C ILE A 350 88.65 27.07 16.02
N LEU A 351 89.45 26.78 17.04
CA LEU A 351 88.99 26.08 18.24
C LEU A 351 87.97 26.89 19.05
N SER A 352 88.07 28.22 19.08
CA SER A 352 87.11 29.10 19.76
C SER A 352 85.74 29.16 19.07
N GLN A 353 85.68 28.82 17.78
CA GLN A 353 84.44 28.76 17.00
C GLN A 353 83.81 27.37 16.97
N ILE A 354 84.52 26.36 17.50
CA ILE A 354 83.99 25.03 17.75
C ILE A 354 83.34 25.02 19.14
N PRO A 355 82.11 24.50 19.30
CA PRO A 355 81.45 24.43 20.60
C PRO A 355 82.25 23.56 21.60
N ASP A 356 82.50 24.10 22.79
CA ASP A 356 83.26 23.42 23.87
C ASP A 356 82.48 22.28 24.58
N ASN A 357 81.15 22.25 24.44
CA ASN A 357 80.29 21.32 25.17
C ASN A 357 80.26 19.94 24.50
N VAL A 358 81.07 19.02 25.02
CA VAL A 358 81.06 17.60 24.65
C VAL A 358 79.89 16.86 25.32
N THR A 359 79.35 17.36 26.43
CA THR A 359 78.20 16.75 27.10
C THR A 359 76.90 17.16 26.41
N PRO A 360 76.09 16.22 25.89
CA PRO A 360 74.74 16.54 25.44
C PRO A 360 73.96 17.20 26.59
N PRO A 361 73.10 18.20 26.33
CA PRO A 361 72.24 18.76 27.36
C PRO A 361 71.45 17.64 28.04
N ALA A 362 71.46 17.62 29.37
CA ALA A 362 70.63 16.69 30.15
C ALA A 362 69.17 17.12 30.00
N VAL A 363 68.46 16.53 29.03
CA VAL A 363 67.02 16.75 28.86
C VAL A 363 66.31 16.06 30.03
N THR A 364 65.83 16.85 30.98
CA THR A 364 65.30 16.38 32.27
C THR A 364 63.90 15.79 32.21
N ASP A 365 63.10 16.09 31.17
CA ASP A 365 61.88 15.33 30.88
C ASP A 365 61.37 15.62 29.44
N PRO A 366 61.61 14.71 28.48
CA PRO A 366 61.18 14.85 27.10
C PRO A 366 59.68 14.58 26.87
N SER A 367 58.91 14.24 27.91
CA SER A 367 57.44 14.13 27.80
C SER A 367 56.74 15.50 27.79
N ASN A 368 57.46 16.59 28.04
CA ASN A 368 56.97 17.96 27.97
C ASN A 368 57.43 18.65 26.66
N PRO A 369 56.56 18.78 25.64
CA PRO A 369 56.92 19.39 24.35
C PRO A 369 57.39 20.84 24.48
N ALA A 370 56.91 21.58 25.48
CA ALA A 370 57.30 22.96 25.71
C ALA A 370 58.73 23.07 26.24
N ALA A 371 59.12 22.21 27.19
CA ALA A 371 60.48 22.18 27.73
C ALA A 371 61.51 21.76 26.67
N PHE A 372 61.17 20.80 25.80
CA PHE A 372 62.01 20.42 24.67
C PHE A 372 62.14 21.55 23.64
N ALA A 373 61.04 22.25 23.30
CA ALA A 373 61.06 23.38 22.39
C ALA A 373 61.92 24.55 22.92
N THR A 374 61.89 24.83 24.23
CA THR A 374 62.74 25.87 24.84
C THR A 374 64.22 25.48 24.83
N ALA A 375 64.54 24.24 25.26
CA ALA A 375 65.91 23.74 25.22
C ALA A 375 66.49 23.73 23.79
N LEU A 376 65.63 23.46 22.80
CA LEU A 376 65.98 23.50 21.39
C LEU A 376 66.18 24.92 20.88
N GLN A 377 65.32 25.87 21.26
CA GLN A 377 65.48 27.26 20.85
C GLN A 377 66.82 27.82 21.36
N ASP A 378 67.26 27.40 22.54
CA ASP A 378 68.58 27.74 23.09
C ASP A 378 69.75 27.11 22.30
N VAL A 379 69.56 25.94 21.67
CA VAL A 379 70.56 25.33 20.78
C VAL A 379 70.59 26.04 19.42
N LEU A 380 69.41 26.36 18.85
CA LEU A 380 69.28 27.05 17.56
C LEU A 380 69.75 28.51 17.62
N ASN A 381 69.62 29.16 18.77
CA ASN A 381 70.05 30.55 18.97
C ASN A 381 71.55 30.69 19.25
N ARG A 382 72.31 29.58 19.40
CA ARG A 382 73.77 29.66 19.53
C ARG A 382 74.38 29.83 18.14
N PRO A 383 75.07 30.95 17.84
CA PRO A 383 75.80 31.08 16.59
C PRO A 383 76.97 30.09 16.60
N LEU A 384 76.86 29.02 15.81
CA LEU A 384 77.92 28.03 15.64
C LEU A 384 78.76 28.43 14.43
N GLY A 385 80.07 28.60 14.62
CA GLY A 385 80.97 29.17 13.61
C GLY A 385 81.64 28.15 12.68
N ILE A 386 81.78 26.90 13.12
CA ILE A 386 82.32 25.76 12.35
C ILE A 386 81.60 24.47 12.76
N LEU A 387 80.83 23.88 11.84
CA LEU A 387 80.06 22.65 12.08
C LEU A 387 80.56 21.41 11.31
N ASP A 388 81.34 21.61 10.25
CA ASP A 388 81.92 20.52 9.45
C ASP A 388 83.30 20.89 8.85
N ILE A 389 83.94 19.89 8.22
CA ILE A 389 85.28 20.05 7.60
C ILE A 389 85.25 20.94 6.36
N GLU A 390 84.14 20.98 5.62
CA GLU A 390 84.04 21.80 4.40
C GLU A 390 83.96 23.28 4.75
N GLU A 391 83.26 23.63 5.83
CA GLU A 391 83.24 24.97 6.39
C GLU A 391 84.61 25.40 6.91
N LEU A 392 85.34 24.49 7.59
CA LEU A 392 86.71 24.73 8.03
C LEU A 392 87.65 24.98 6.84
N LYS A 393 87.59 24.13 5.81
CA LYS A 393 88.35 24.29 4.56
C LYS A 393 88.02 25.63 3.91
N ARG A 394 86.75 25.96 3.71
CA ARG A 394 86.31 27.19 3.04
C ARG A 394 86.74 28.46 3.79
N LYS A 395 86.59 28.49 5.11
CA LYS A 395 86.76 29.70 5.93
C LYS A 395 88.19 29.90 6.42
N TYR A 396 88.89 28.82 6.76
CA TYR A 396 90.18 28.88 7.46
C TYR A 396 91.37 28.42 6.64
N LEU A 397 91.22 27.56 5.64
CA LEU A 397 92.34 27.17 4.78
C LEU A 397 93.02 28.39 4.12
N PRO A 398 92.29 29.38 3.56
CA PRO A 398 92.95 30.57 2.99
C PRO A 398 93.76 31.36 4.03
N GLN A 399 93.28 31.44 5.27
CA GLN A 399 93.96 32.15 6.37
C GLN A 399 95.21 31.41 6.84
N ILE A 400 95.10 30.09 6.99
CA ILE A 400 96.23 29.20 7.29
C ILE A 400 97.28 29.36 6.18
N MET A 401 96.88 29.24 4.90
CA MET A 401 97.78 29.40 3.76
C MET A 401 98.47 30.77 3.74
N LYS A 402 97.77 31.84 4.11
CA LYS A 402 98.36 33.19 4.22
C LYS A 402 99.44 33.28 5.29
N VAL A 403 99.32 32.55 6.41
CA VAL A 403 100.37 32.49 7.45
C VAL A 403 101.54 31.59 7.04
N LEU A 404 101.27 30.54 6.26
CA LEU A 404 102.29 29.61 5.78
C LEU A 404 103.14 30.18 4.64
N GLN A 405 102.53 30.95 3.73
CA GLN A 405 103.20 31.61 2.61
C GLN A 405 104.09 32.75 3.11
N ASP A 406 105.41 32.51 3.14
CA ASP A 406 106.37 33.60 3.27
C ASP A 406 106.19 34.58 2.10
N GLN A 407 106.16 35.89 2.36
CA GLN A 407 105.89 36.97 1.39
C GLN A 407 106.79 36.94 0.11
N LYS A 408 107.79 36.06 0.04
CA LYS A 408 108.75 35.93 -1.07
C LYS A 408 108.62 34.64 -1.89
N SER A 409 107.77 33.66 -1.55
CA SER A 409 107.69 32.41 -2.33
C SER A 409 106.26 31.87 -2.42
N ALA A 410 105.51 32.35 -3.41
CA ALA A 410 104.12 31.94 -3.64
C ALA A 410 103.94 30.46 -4.05
N ASN A 411 105.04 29.74 -4.37
CA ASN A 411 105.00 28.37 -4.92
C ASN A 411 105.78 27.33 -4.09
N ASN A 412 106.01 27.57 -2.80
CA ASN A 412 106.66 26.56 -1.96
C ASN A 412 105.70 25.37 -1.72
N THR A 413 105.97 24.24 -2.39
CA THR A 413 105.17 23.01 -2.28
C THR A 413 105.11 22.47 -0.84
N ASN A 414 106.09 22.79 0.00
CA ASN A 414 106.11 22.39 1.41
C ASN A 414 105.07 23.15 2.25
N ASP A 415 104.82 24.44 1.97
CA ASP A 415 103.84 25.24 2.71
C ASP A 415 102.40 24.81 2.34
N VAL A 416 102.16 24.46 1.08
CA VAL A 416 100.89 23.85 0.62
C VAL A 416 100.69 22.47 1.26
N ALA A 417 101.74 21.64 1.30
CA ALA A 417 101.68 20.33 1.94
C ALA A 417 101.42 20.44 3.45
N PHE A 418 101.99 21.44 4.12
CA PHE A 418 101.77 21.68 5.55
C PHE A 418 100.36 22.21 5.85
N GLY A 419 99.84 23.14 5.04
CA GLY A 419 98.45 23.59 5.14
C GLY A 419 97.46 22.43 4.94
N LYS A 420 97.74 21.55 3.98
CA LYS A 420 97.01 20.30 3.80
C LYS A 420 97.11 19.39 5.03
N GLN A 421 98.29 19.23 5.62
CA GLN A 421 98.50 18.42 6.83
C GLN A 421 97.65 18.92 8.02
N ILE A 422 97.46 20.23 8.16
CA ILE A 422 96.59 20.81 9.20
C ILE A 422 95.13 20.40 8.96
N ILE A 423 94.65 20.53 7.73
CA ILE A 423 93.29 20.10 7.35
C ILE A 423 93.11 18.60 7.51
N ASP A 424 94.07 17.79 7.06
CA ASP A 424 94.05 16.33 7.18
C ASP A 424 93.99 15.91 8.67
N SER A 425 94.62 16.67 9.56
CA SER A 425 94.57 16.44 11.01
C SER A 425 93.19 16.74 11.59
N PHE A 426 92.52 17.82 11.16
CA PHE A 426 91.13 18.08 11.49
C PHE A 426 90.19 17.02 10.91
N GLU A 427 90.41 16.62 9.65
CA GLU A 427 89.61 15.61 8.94
C GLU A 427 89.71 14.24 9.61
N PHE A 428 90.91 13.84 10.05
CA PHE A 428 91.11 12.64 10.86
C PHE A 428 90.30 12.70 12.17
N CYS A 429 90.35 13.83 12.88
CA CYS A 429 89.59 14.02 14.11
C CYS A 429 88.07 14.08 13.86
N PHE A 430 87.62 14.65 12.75
CA PHE A 430 86.23 14.70 12.34
C PHE A 430 85.69 13.30 12.02
N ASN A 431 86.39 12.55 11.16
CA ASN A 431 86.02 11.16 10.83
C ASN A 431 85.93 10.29 12.09
N ARG A 432 86.82 10.53 13.06
CA ARG A 432 86.77 9.85 14.36
C ARG A 432 85.56 10.27 15.20
N ALA A 433 85.30 11.57 15.27
CA ALA A 433 84.13 12.12 15.96
C ALA A 433 82.84 11.58 15.35
N GLU A 434 82.69 11.65 14.02
CA GLU A 434 81.55 11.14 13.27
C GLU A 434 81.32 9.65 13.55
N ASN A 435 82.37 8.82 13.51
CA ASN A 435 82.27 7.40 13.86
C ASN A 435 81.81 7.18 15.31
N THR A 436 82.22 8.04 16.23
CA THR A 436 81.79 7.98 17.64
C THR A 436 80.32 8.35 17.77
N VAL A 437 79.89 9.45 17.15
CA VAL A 437 78.49 9.89 17.15
C VAL A 437 77.60 8.88 16.43
N LYS A 438 78.03 8.32 15.30
CA LYS A 438 77.32 7.27 14.56
C LYS A 438 77.09 6.02 15.41
N LYS A 439 78.10 5.60 16.19
CA LYS A 439 77.93 4.51 17.17
C LYS A 439 76.91 4.87 18.24
N SER A 440 76.98 6.09 18.80
CA SER A 440 75.99 6.56 19.77
C SER A 440 74.57 6.57 19.19
N VAL A 441 74.36 7.14 18.01
CA VAL A 441 73.05 7.13 17.31
C VAL A 441 72.51 5.70 17.13
N GLY A 442 73.38 4.72 16.86
CA GLY A 442 72.99 3.31 16.71
C GLY A 442 72.69 2.58 18.03
N MET A 443 73.08 3.13 19.18
CA MET A 443 72.95 2.50 20.49
C MET A 443 71.81 3.10 21.30
N ALA A 444 70.72 2.34 21.48
CA ALA A 444 69.50 2.77 22.16
C ALA A 444 69.70 3.35 23.56
N ASN A 445 70.73 2.91 24.28
CA ASN A 445 71.04 3.36 25.65
C ASN A 445 71.86 4.66 25.73
N THR A 446 72.19 5.27 24.59
CA THR A 446 72.83 6.60 24.57
C THR A 446 71.79 7.69 24.39
N PHE A 447 72.17 8.95 24.66
CA PHE A 447 71.30 10.10 24.41
C PHE A 447 70.77 10.13 22.97
N PHE A 448 71.66 10.04 21.97
CA PHE A 448 71.26 10.11 20.56
C PHE A 448 70.41 8.90 20.12
N GLY A 449 70.76 7.70 20.59
CA GLY A 449 69.97 6.49 20.31
C GLY A 449 68.60 6.48 20.98
N GLY A 450 68.48 7.04 22.19
CA GLY A 450 67.19 7.24 22.85
C GLY A 450 66.31 8.25 22.13
N THR A 451 66.89 9.36 21.66
CA THR A 451 66.15 10.41 20.93
C THR A 451 65.69 9.93 19.56
N ILE A 452 66.51 9.18 18.81
CA ILE A 452 66.07 8.64 17.50
C ILE A 452 64.93 7.61 17.65
N LEU A 453 64.93 6.81 18.73
CA LEU A 453 63.80 5.91 19.04
C LEU A 453 62.53 6.71 19.34
N LYS A 454 62.61 7.76 20.16
CA LYS A 454 61.47 8.65 20.43
C LYS A 454 60.95 9.34 19.17
N LEU A 455 61.83 9.78 18.27
CA LEU A 455 61.43 10.35 16.98
C LEU A 455 60.71 9.30 16.12
N LYS A 456 61.17 8.05 16.10
CA LYS A 456 60.49 6.94 15.42
C LYS A 456 59.12 6.65 16.04
N ASP A 457 59.03 6.61 17.38
CA ASP A 457 57.76 6.40 18.09
C ASP A 457 56.78 7.55 17.82
N LEU A 458 57.26 8.79 17.80
CA LEU A 458 56.44 9.96 17.45
C LEU A 458 55.93 9.86 16.01
N ALA A 459 56.78 9.49 15.05
CA ALA A 459 56.38 9.28 13.66
C ALA A 459 55.34 8.16 13.52
N LEU A 460 55.53 7.03 14.22
CA LEU A 460 54.59 5.91 14.25
C LEU A 460 53.25 6.33 14.87
N ASN A 461 53.28 7.09 15.97
CA ASN A 461 52.07 7.59 16.63
C ASN A 461 51.29 8.55 15.73
N ILE A 462 51.97 9.46 15.01
CA ILE A 462 51.32 10.34 14.03
C ILE A 462 50.65 9.52 12.93
N SER A 463 51.37 8.54 12.36
CA SER A 463 50.85 7.70 11.28
C SER A 463 49.67 6.83 11.74
N THR A 464 49.76 6.23 12.93
CA THR A 464 48.70 5.40 13.53
C THR A 464 47.44 6.21 13.81
N LEU A 465 47.58 7.44 14.32
CA LEU A 465 46.44 8.32 14.58
C LEU A 465 45.75 8.73 13.27
N ALA A 466 46.52 9.04 12.22
CA ALA A 466 45.96 9.35 10.91
C ALA A 466 45.24 8.14 10.28
N ASP A 467 45.81 6.95 10.40
CA ASP A 467 45.21 5.69 9.95
C ASP A 467 43.88 5.39 10.67
N GLN A 468 43.82 5.64 12.00
CA GLN A 468 42.57 5.52 12.76
C GLN A 468 41.48 6.44 12.23
N TYR A 469 41.79 7.71 11.97
CA TYR A 469 40.83 8.65 11.40
C TYR A 469 40.37 8.23 9.99
N LEU A 470 41.29 7.79 9.13
CA LEU A 470 40.96 7.31 7.78
C LEU A 470 40.04 6.09 7.80
N LEU A 471 40.26 5.14 8.71
CA LEU A 471 39.38 3.98 8.91
C LEU A 471 37.99 4.40 9.40
N GLU A 472 37.94 5.31 10.36
CA GLU A 472 36.68 5.86 10.88
C GLU A 472 35.88 6.56 9.78
N TYR A 473 36.53 7.37 8.94
CA TYR A 473 35.90 8.01 7.79
C TYR A 473 35.42 7.03 6.74
N SER A 474 36.20 5.98 6.44
CA SER A 474 35.78 4.95 5.50
C SER A 474 34.50 4.26 5.98
N LYS A 475 34.38 3.99 7.29
CA LYS A 475 33.15 3.47 7.91
C LYS A 475 31.97 4.44 7.76
N TYR A 476 32.13 5.72 8.09
CA TYR A 476 31.07 6.72 7.92
C TYR A 476 30.62 6.86 6.46
N TYR A 477 31.56 6.75 5.52
CA TYR A 477 31.26 6.78 4.10
C TYR A 477 30.45 5.56 3.67
N VAL A 478 30.85 4.35 4.08
CA VAL A 478 30.11 3.11 3.83
C VAL A 478 28.69 3.19 4.38
N ASP A 479 28.52 3.62 5.63
CA ASP A 479 27.21 3.71 6.28
C ASP A 479 26.31 4.71 5.54
N SER A 480 26.88 5.85 5.13
CA SER A 480 26.16 6.85 4.32
C SER A 480 25.77 6.29 2.95
N MET A 481 26.70 5.65 2.23
CA MET A 481 26.44 5.04 0.92
C MET A 481 25.41 3.90 1.01
N ARG A 482 25.46 3.09 2.07
CA ARG A 482 24.51 2.00 2.29
C ARG A 482 23.10 2.53 2.49
N ALA A 483 22.93 3.56 3.30
CA ALA A 483 21.61 4.12 3.54
C ALA A 483 21.07 4.90 2.34
N LEU A 484 21.96 5.49 1.53
CA LEU A 484 21.61 6.16 0.28
C LEU A 484 21.23 5.17 -0.84
N THR A 485 22.10 4.20 -1.12
CA THR A 485 22.04 3.36 -2.33
C THR A 485 21.59 1.92 -2.05
N GLY A 486 21.53 1.49 -0.79
CA GLY A 486 21.42 0.09 -0.40
C GLY A 486 22.71 -0.72 -0.62
N GLN A 487 23.73 -0.14 -1.25
CA GLN A 487 24.98 -0.81 -1.61
C GLN A 487 26.12 -0.44 -0.65
N HIS A 488 26.95 -1.43 -0.35
CA HIS A 488 28.17 -1.23 0.43
C HIS A 488 29.31 -0.79 -0.51
N VAL A 489 29.43 0.52 -0.75
CA VAL A 489 30.53 1.08 -1.55
C VAL A 489 31.56 1.71 -0.61
N PRO A 490 32.71 1.04 -0.37
CA PRO A 490 33.73 1.56 0.52
C PRO A 490 34.47 2.73 -0.10
N LEU A 491 34.87 3.67 0.76
CA LEU A 491 35.86 4.67 0.40
C LEU A 491 37.24 4.00 0.41
N ASP A 492 37.88 3.94 -0.77
CA ASP A 492 39.24 3.40 -0.88
C ASP A 492 40.25 4.37 -0.25
N VAL A 493 40.72 3.99 0.94
CA VAL A 493 41.78 4.68 1.68
C VAL A 493 43.09 3.87 1.69
N SER A 494 43.15 2.75 0.95
CA SER A 494 44.28 1.80 1.03
C SER A 494 45.61 2.44 0.67
N GLY A 495 45.65 3.32 -0.33
CA GLY A 495 46.84 4.08 -0.71
C GLY A 495 47.30 5.14 0.29
N CYS A 496 46.50 5.40 1.33
CA CYS A 496 46.80 6.38 2.38
C CYS A 496 47.31 5.73 3.65
N MET A 497 46.94 4.47 3.89
CA MET A 497 47.31 3.72 5.08
C MET A 497 48.82 3.49 5.13
N GLY A 498 49.46 3.85 6.25
CA GLY A 498 50.91 3.75 6.41
C GLY A 498 51.75 4.65 5.49
N ALA A 499 51.13 5.58 4.75
CA ALA A 499 51.84 6.57 3.96
C ALA A 499 52.53 7.61 4.86
N ALA A 500 53.41 8.43 4.28
CA ALA A 500 53.99 9.57 5.00
C ALA A 500 52.88 10.53 5.46
N ALA A 501 53.07 11.18 6.62
CA ALA A 501 52.05 12.04 7.24
C ALA A 501 51.53 13.16 6.31
N GLU A 502 52.37 13.69 5.43
CA GLU A 502 51.97 14.68 4.42
C GLU A 502 50.97 14.10 3.39
N VAL A 503 51.21 12.86 2.96
CA VAL A 503 50.30 12.12 2.07
C VAL A 503 49.00 11.79 2.79
N GLN A 504 49.08 11.33 4.06
CA GLN A 504 47.91 11.06 4.89
C GLN A 504 47.04 12.32 5.07
N VAL A 505 47.65 13.49 5.30
CA VAL A 505 46.93 14.77 5.37
C VAL A 505 46.20 15.09 4.07
N SER A 506 46.86 14.95 2.92
CA SER A 506 46.22 15.16 1.61
C SER A 506 45.08 14.17 1.37
N CYS A 507 45.26 12.91 1.76
CA CYS A 507 44.21 11.91 1.73
C CYS A 507 42.99 12.31 2.56
N MET A 508 43.18 12.73 3.82
CA MET A 508 42.08 13.19 4.68
C MET A 508 41.35 14.40 4.11
N GLU A 509 42.06 15.33 3.45
CA GLU A 509 41.43 16.46 2.74
C GLU A 509 40.61 15.98 1.53
N ASN A 510 41.11 15.02 0.76
CA ASN A 510 40.34 14.39 -0.32
C ASN A 510 39.09 13.69 0.21
N VAL A 511 39.19 12.99 1.36
CA VAL A 511 38.04 12.40 2.04
C VAL A 511 37.02 13.47 2.43
N LYS A 512 37.45 14.61 3.00
CA LYS A 512 36.57 15.76 3.27
C LYS A 512 35.85 16.21 2.00
N THR A 513 36.55 16.37 0.88
CA THR A 513 35.93 16.77 -0.40
C THR A 513 34.95 15.70 -0.91
N ASN A 514 35.22 14.41 -0.68
CA ASN A 514 34.29 13.33 -1.03
C ASN A 514 33.00 13.42 -0.21
N PHE A 515 33.09 13.68 1.10
CA PHE A 515 31.93 13.86 1.96
C PHE A 515 31.12 15.11 1.61
N ILE A 516 31.78 16.24 1.33
CA ILE A 516 31.12 17.46 0.85
C ILE A 516 30.39 17.16 -0.47
N GLY A 517 31.03 16.43 -1.38
CA GLY A 517 30.42 16.02 -2.64
C GLY A 517 29.22 15.08 -2.47
N LEU A 518 29.26 14.19 -1.48
CA LEU A 518 28.15 13.31 -1.12
C LEU A 518 27.00 14.10 -0.46
N LEU A 519 27.31 15.08 0.38
CA LEU A 519 26.32 15.91 1.05
C LEU A 519 25.53 16.77 0.06
N HIS A 520 26.24 17.44 -0.85
CA HIS A 520 25.66 18.40 -1.81
C HIS A 520 25.29 17.80 -3.17
N GLY A 521 25.73 16.59 -3.48
CA GLY A 521 25.46 15.96 -4.77
C GLY A 521 26.30 16.52 -5.92
N THR A 522 27.45 17.14 -5.64
CA THR A 522 28.31 17.75 -6.67
C THR A 522 29.15 16.72 -7.44
N ARG A 523 28.98 15.43 -7.15
CA ARG A 523 29.76 14.34 -7.74
C ARG A 523 28.85 13.32 -8.44
N PRO A 524 29.26 12.74 -9.59
CA PRO A 524 28.44 11.78 -10.33
C PRO A 524 28.00 10.58 -9.49
N GLN A 525 28.88 10.06 -8.63
CA GLN A 525 28.60 8.95 -7.72
C GLN A 525 27.56 9.25 -6.63
N ALA A 526 27.18 10.53 -6.45
CA ALA A 526 26.11 10.94 -5.55
C ALA A 526 24.73 10.94 -6.24
N THR A 527 24.66 10.59 -7.53
CA THR A 527 23.39 10.41 -8.24
C THR A 527 22.75 9.10 -7.81
N MET A 528 21.49 9.16 -7.41
CA MET A 528 20.78 8.02 -6.86
C MET A 528 19.41 7.87 -7.48
N LYS A 529 19.00 6.62 -7.67
CA LYS A 529 17.65 6.24 -8.06
C LYS A 529 17.06 5.34 -6.98
N ILE A 530 16.13 5.91 -6.21
CA ILE A 530 15.41 5.23 -5.14
C ILE A 530 14.03 4.86 -5.66
N TYR A 531 13.50 3.69 -5.30
CA TYR A 531 12.13 3.31 -5.60
C TYR A 531 11.32 3.28 -4.30
N ILE A 532 10.24 4.05 -4.25
CA ILE A 532 9.29 4.07 -3.13
C ILE A 532 8.16 3.10 -3.44
N SER A 533 8.09 2.02 -2.68
CA SER A 533 7.18 0.91 -2.91
C SER A 533 5.83 1.17 -2.26
N GLY A 534 4.75 0.71 -2.90
CA GLY A 534 3.41 0.76 -2.32
C GLY A 534 2.68 -0.55 -2.56
N ASN A 535 1.69 -0.84 -1.72
CA ASN A 535 0.80 -1.98 -1.94
C ASN A 535 -0.25 -1.57 -2.99
N GLN A 536 -0.44 -2.38 -4.04
CA GLN A 536 -1.46 -2.15 -5.07
C GLN A 536 -1.32 -0.84 -5.89
N VAL A 537 -0.24 -0.09 -5.71
CA VAL A 537 0.11 1.10 -6.50
C VAL A 537 1.51 0.95 -7.10
N PRO A 538 1.77 1.48 -8.30
CA PRO A 538 3.10 1.42 -8.90
C PRO A 538 4.16 2.13 -8.03
N PRO A 539 5.40 1.60 -7.98
CA PRO A 539 6.49 2.24 -7.24
C PRO A 539 6.85 3.58 -7.86
N ILE A 540 7.19 4.56 -7.02
CA ILE A 540 7.60 5.89 -7.46
C ILE A 540 9.12 5.94 -7.59
N PRO A 541 9.67 6.13 -8.82
CA PRO A 541 11.10 6.35 -8.98
C PRO A 541 11.46 7.77 -8.54
N VAL A 542 12.41 7.87 -7.62
CA VAL A 542 12.96 9.12 -7.10
C VAL A 542 14.40 9.22 -7.55
N MET A 543 14.69 10.22 -8.41
CA MET A 543 16.07 10.59 -8.73
C MET A 543 16.49 11.78 -7.88
N CYS A 544 17.66 11.67 -7.25
CA CYS A 544 18.21 12.72 -6.42
C CYS A 544 19.75 12.72 -6.45
N PHE A 545 20.34 13.84 -6.03
CA PHE A 545 21.77 14.09 -6.07
C PHE A 545 22.27 14.46 -4.67
N GLY A 546 23.05 13.57 -4.07
CA GLY A 546 23.56 13.71 -2.70
C GLY A 546 22.48 13.74 -1.63
N ILE A 547 22.90 13.81 -0.37
CA ILE A 547 21.98 13.73 0.78
C ILE A 547 21.00 14.92 0.79
N ASN A 548 21.48 16.15 0.54
CA ASN A 548 20.62 17.32 0.53
C ASN A 548 19.57 17.28 -0.59
N GLY A 549 19.98 16.84 -1.79
CA GLY A 549 19.05 16.66 -2.90
C GLY A 549 18.03 15.58 -2.60
N CYS A 550 18.45 14.45 -2.04
CA CYS A 550 17.54 13.36 -1.67
C CYS A 550 16.58 13.76 -0.55
N LEU A 551 17.03 14.46 0.48
CA LEU A 551 16.20 14.96 1.57
C LEU A 551 15.13 15.93 1.04
N SER A 552 15.51 16.90 0.20
CA SER A 552 14.56 17.85 -0.42
C SER A 552 13.55 17.12 -1.31
N THR A 553 14.01 16.19 -2.16
CA THR A 553 13.11 15.43 -3.03
C THR A 553 12.15 14.54 -2.23
N MET A 554 12.62 13.90 -1.16
CA MET A 554 11.78 13.07 -0.28
C MET A 554 10.77 13.91 0.50
N GLN A 555 11.16 15.07 1.04
CA GLN A 555 10.23 16.00 1.71
C GLN A 555 9.16 16.54 0.74
N ASN A 556 9.56 16.85 -0.50
CA ASN A 556 8.62 17.21 -1.56
C ASN A 556 7.68 16.06 -1.91
N LEU A 557 8.20 14.85 -2.03
CA LEU A 557 7.41 13.65 -2.29
C LEU A 557 6.42 13.35 -1.15
N SER A 558 6.85 13.45 0.11
CA SER A 558 6.00 13.30 1.30
C SER A 558 4.81 14.26 1.25
N ARG A 559 5.05 15.55 0.95
CA ARG A 559 3.96 16.55 0.79
C ARG A 559 3.01 16.22 -0.36
N LYS A 560 3.55 15.76 -1.51
CA LYS A 560 2.74 15.35 -2.67
C LYS A 560 1.90 14.11 -2.35
N LEU A 561 2.48 13.08 -1.73
CA LEU A 561 1.78 11.89 -1.29
C LEU A 561 0.68 12.24 -0.28
N GLY A 562 0.95 13.12 0.68
CA GLY A 562 -0.08 13.61 1.61
C GLY A 562 -1.25 14.29 0.89
N THR A 563 -0.98 15.08 -0.14
CA THR A 563 -2.04 15.70 -0.97
C THR A 563 -2.83 14.65 -1.75
N GLU A 564 -2.15 13.71 -2.40
CA GLU A 564 -2.77 12.63 -3.18
C GLU A 564 -3.62 11.71 -2.30
N ILE A 565 -3.16 11.34 -1.10
CA ILE A 565 -3.95 10.52 -0.18
C ILE A 565 -5.25 11.23 0.19
N ASN A 566 -5.19 12.52 0.53
CA ASN A 566 -6.40 13.29 0.84
C ASN A 566 -7.32 13.43 -0.38
N LYS A 567 -6.76 13.57 -1.58
CA LYS A 567 -7.50 13.63 -2.84
C LYS A 567 -8.23 12.31 -3.13
N VAL A 568 -7.54 11.17 -3.01
CA VAL A 568 -8.12 9.83 -3.19
C VAL A 568 -9.19 9.53 -2.13
N ALA A 569 -8.94 9.88 -0.86
CA ALA A 569 -9.93 9.75 0.20
C ALA A 569 -11.18 10.61 -0.08
N GLY A 570 -10.99 11.85 -0.55
CA GLY A 570 -12.08 12.73 -0.99
C GLY A 570 -12.86 12.16 -2.16
N TYR A 571 -12.19 11.59 -3.17
CA TYR A 571 -12.84 10.89 -4.28
C TYR A 571 -13.61 9.67 -3.80
N ARG A 572 -13.05 8.83 -2.92
CA ARG A 572 -13.75 7.68 -2.33
C ARG A 572 -15.03 8.14 -1.64
N LYS A 573 -14.95 9.15 -0.76
CA LYS A 573 -16.11 9.69 -0.06
C LYS A 573 -17.20 10.19 -1.00
N ASN A 574 -16.83 10.95 -2.03
CA ASN A 574 -17.77 11.44 -3.05
C ASN A 574 -18.39 10.29 -3.85
N TYR A 575 -17.59 9.29 -4.22
CA TYR A 575 -18.04 8.10 -4.92
C TYR A 575 -19.04 7.29 -4.10
N ILE A 576 -18.76 7.05 -2.82
CA ILE A 576 -19.67 6.37 -1.88
C ILE A 576 -20.99 7.11 -1.80
N LYS A 577 -20.95 8.44 -1.62
CA LYS A 577 -22.15 9.28 -1.58
C LYS A 577 -22.97 9.16 -2.87
N GLN A 578 -22.34 9.35 -4.02
CA GLN A 578 -23.02 9.27 -5.32
C GLN A 578 -23.58 7.88 -5.62
N SER A 579 -22.87 6.82 -5.20
CA SER A 579 -23.32 5.43 -5.32
C SER A 579 -24.57 5.20 -4.46
N ASN A 580 -24.55 5.64 -3.20
CA ASN A 580 -25.71 5.56 -2.31
C ASN A 580 -26.91 6.37 -2.85
N ASP A 581 -26.69 7.60 -3.32
CA ASP A 581 -27.73 8.43 -3.94
C ASP A 581 -28.32 7.75 -5.20
N THR A 582 -27.51 7.01 -5.94
CA THR A 582 -27.93 6.26 -7.14
C THR A 582 -28.74 5.03 -6.77
N ILE A 583 -28.31 4.26 -5.75
CA ILE A 583 -29.05 3.12 -5.21
C ILE A 583 -30.41 3.57 -4.67
N ASP A 584 -30.47 4.67 -3.93
CA ASP A 584 -31.74 5.20 -3.40
C ASP A 584 -32.69 5.67 -4.50
N ARG A 585 -32.18 6.44 -5.47
CA ARG A 585 -32.98 6.85 -6.65
C ARG A 585 -33.49 5.66 -7.42
N PHE A 586 -32.65 4.66 -7.67
CA PHE A 586 -33.05 3.43 -8.35
C PHE A 586 -34.15 2.69 -7.58
N THR A 587 -33.95 2.48 -6.27
CA THR A 587 -34.91 1.79 -5.41
C THR A 587 -36.27 2.50 -5.43
N ASN A 588 -36.27 3.84 -5.35
CA ASN A 588 -37.49 4.64 -5.39
C ASN A 588 -38.15 4.63 -6.79
N GLN A 589 -37.39 4.68 -7.87
CA GLN A 589 -37.91 4.59 -9.24
C GLN A 589 -38.59 3.24 -9.48
N VAL A 590 -37.96 2.13 -9.08
CA VAL A 590 -38.56 0.80 -9.23
C VAL A 590 -39.81 0.67 -8.36
N ALA A 591 -39.80 1.16 -7.13
CA ALA A 591 -40.99 1.19 -6.28
C ALA A 591 -42.14 2.00 -6.93
N GLN A 592 -41.84 3.19 -7.48
CA GLN A 592 -42.83 4.00 -8.18
C GLN A 592 -43.41 3.30 -9.41
N MET A 593 -42.60 2.57 -10.18
CA MET A 593 -43.08 1.78 -11.31
C MET A 593 -43.97 0.61 -10.87
N MET A 594 -43.69 0.01 -9.71
CA MET A 594 -44.46 -1.10 -9.16
C MET A 594 -45.76 -0.67 -8.47
N ASN A 595 -45.93 0.61 -8.11
CA ASN A 595 -47.15 1.13 -7.49
C ASN A 595 -48.43 0.77 -8.28
N GLY A 596 -48.41 0.95 -9.60
CA GLY A 596 -49.57 0.64 -10.44
C GLY A 596 -49.92 -0.85 -10.45
N SER A 597 -48.91 -1.72 -10.46
CA SER A 597 -49.09 -3.18 -10.39
C SER A 597 -49.59 -3.62 -9.01
N SER A 598 -49.04 -3.02 -7.95
CA SER A 598 -49.45 -3.27 -6.56
C SER A 598 -50.92 -2.89 -6.32
N GLN A 599 -51.31 -1.69 -6.77
CA GLN A 599 -52.69 -1.22 -6.68
C GLN A 599 -53.63 -2.11 -7.49
N PHE A 600 -53.28 -2.43 -8.75
CA PHE A 600 -54.07 -3.33 -9.59
C PHE A 600 -54.30 -4.68 -8.92
N LEU A 601 -53.24 -5.29 -8.41
CA LEU A 601 -53.34 -6.59 -7.75
C LEU A 601 -54.20 -6.50 -6.48
N THR A 602 -54.03 -5.46 -5.67
CA THR A 602 -54.83 -5.22 -4.47
C THR A 602 -56.32 -5.09 -4.80
N ASP A 603 -56.66 -4.31 -5.83
CA ASP A 603 -58.06 -4.13 -6.27
C ASP A 603 -58.62 -5.42 -6.86
N ARG A 604 -57.80 -6.16 -7.61
CA ARG A 604 -58.20 -7.46 -8.17
C ARG A 604 -58.44 -8.52 -7.09
N MET A 605 -57.60 -8.56 -6.06
CA MET A 605 -57.79 -9.45 -4.91
C MET A 605 -59.09 -9.14 -4.17
N LYS A 606 -59.44 -7.86 -4.00
CA LYS A 606 -60.75 -7.45 -3.44
C LYS A 606 -61.91 -7.94 -4.30
N GLN A 607 -61.83 -7.80 -5.62
CA GLN A 607 -62.87 -8.28 -6.55
C GLN A 607 -63.06 -9.80 -6.45
N LEU A 608 -61.97 -10.57 -6.43
CA LEU A 608 -62.01 -12.02 -6.29
C LEU A 608 -62.59 -12.44 -4.95
N ASN A 609 -62.21 -11.78 -3.86
CA ASN A 609 -62.77 -12.07 -2.54
C ASN A 609 -64.28 -11.81 -2.47
N SER A 610 -64.77 -10.71 -3.05
CA SER A 610 -66.21 -10.44 -3.16
C SER A 610 -66.93 -11.51 -3.99
N ALA A 611 -66.32 -11.98 -5.09
CA ALA A 611 -66.89 -13.01 -5.92
C ALA A 611 -66.92 -14.39 -5.24
N LEU A 612 -65.86 -14.75 -4.51
CA LEU A 612 -65.80 -15.96 -3.68
C LEU A 612 -66.85 -15.95 -2.57
N GLN A 613 -67.01 -14.81 -1.88
CA GLN A 613 -68.06 -14.62 -0.88
C GLN A 613 -69.46 -14.79 -1.50
N SER A 614 -69.69 -14.32 -2.73
CA SER A 614 -70.96 -14.51 -3.43
C SER A 614 -71.29 -15.98 -3.74
N LEU A 615 -70.28 -16.85 -3.76
CA LEU A 615 -70.43 -18.31 -3.89
C LEU A 615 -70.55 -19.03 -2.56
N GLY A 616 -70.48 -18.33 -1.43
CA GLY A 616 -70.56 -18.92 -0.09
C GLY A 616 -69.22 -19.39 0.47
N VAL A 617 -68.09 -19.04 -0.16
CA VAL A 617 -66.75 -19.29 0.39
C VAL A 617 -66.50 -18.32 1.54
N LYS A 618 -66.42 -18.85 2.77
CA LYS A 618 -66.34 -18.04 4.01
C LYS A 618 -65.01 -17.34 4.20
N SER A 619 -63.91 -17.94 3.74
CA SER A 619 -62.55 -17.43 3.87
C SER A 619 -62.05 -16.95 2.52
N GLY A 620 -61.99 -15.63 2.34
CA GLY A 620 -61.36 -15.01 1.17
C GLY A 620 -59.85 -15.22 1.15
N ILE A 621 -59.23 -14.95 0.01
CA ILE A 621 -57.78 -14.99 -0.17
C ILE A 621 -57.18 -13.80 0.57
N THR A 622 -56.38 -14.09 1.60
CA THR A 622 -55.69 -13.08 2.39
C THR A 622 -54.21 -13.08 2.02
N ILE A 623 -53.77 -12.05 1.29
CA ILE A 623 -52.36 -11.85 0.96
C ILE A 623 -51.83 -10.69 1.77
N LYS A 624 -50.77 -10.93 2.54
CA LYS A 624 -50.10 -9.88 3.32
C LYS A 624 -49.19 -9.05 2.40
N GLY A 625 -48.95 -7.80 2.78
CA GLY A 625 -47.87 -7.03 2.16
C GLY A 625 -46.52 -7.66 2.49
N VAL A 626 -45.54 -7.49 1.60
CA VAL A 626 -44.16 -7.90 1.86
C VAL A 626 -43.61 -7.17 3.10
N PRO A 627 -42.79 -7.85 3.93
CA PRO A 627 -42.21 -7.22 5.11
C PRO A 627 -41.29 -6.06 4.73
N SER A 628 -41.22 -5.05 5.59
CA SER A 628 -40.36 -3.88 5.36
C SER A 628 -38.89 -4.21 5.57
N GLU A 629 -38.06 -3.77 4.63
CA GLU A 629 -36.60 -3.85 4.73
C GLU A 629 -35.99 -2.48 4.41
N THR A 630 -34.99 -2.08 5.21
CA THR A 630 -34.25 -0.83 5.03
C THR A 630 -32.81 -1.13 4.61
N LEU A 631 -32.26 -0.30 3.73
CA LEU A 631 -30.85 -0.39 3.35
C LEU A 631 -29.95 -0.09 4.55
N GLU A 632 -29.05 -1.01 4.88
CA GLU A 632 -27.98 -0.82 5.85
C GLU A 632 -26.72 -0.33 5.16
N GLN A 633 -25.94 0.55 5.79
CA GLN A 633 -24.64 0.98 5.28
C GLN A 633 -23.52 0.14 5.91
N THR A 634 -22.42 -0.07 5.19
CA THR A 634 -21.19 -0.57 5.82
C THR A 634 -20.59 0.51 6.72
N GLU A 635 -19.95 0.11 7.80
CA GLU A 635 -19.12 1.01 8.61
C GLU A 635 -17.72 1.04 7.99
N GLU A 636 -17.23 2.23 7.63
CA GLU A 636 -15.86 2.40 7.19
C GLU A 636 -15.11 3.32 8.15
N THR A 637 -14.00 2.81 8.68
CA THR A 637 -13.05 3.59 9.47
C THR A 637 -12.05 4.27 8.53
N PHE A 638 -11.89 5.58 8.68
CA PHE A 638 -10.91 6.40 7.98
C PHE A 638 -9.91 6.97 8.99
N THR A 639 -8.62 6.81 8.76
CA THR A 639 -7.60 7.50 9.58
C THR A 639 -7.21 8.80 8.90
N ASP A 640 -7.52 9.93 9.51
CA ASP A 640 -7.02 11.23 9.06
C ASP A 640 -5.52 11.32 9.36
N ILE A 641 -4.70 11.46 8.32
CA ILE A 641 -3.24 11.46 8.43
C ILE A 641 -2.73 12.72 9.15
N ARG A 642 -3.45 13.85 9.07
CA ARG A 642 -3.05 15.09 9.74
C ARG A 642 -3.26 15.01 11.24
N THR A 643 -4.38 14.44 11.67
CA THR A 643 -4.75 14.37 13.09
C THR A 643 -4.43 13.02 13.74
N LYS A 644 -4.09 12.01 12.94
CA LYS A 644 -3.96 10.59 13.33
C LYS A 644 -5.22 10.05 14.02
N LYS A 645 -6.38 10.65 13.74
CA LYS A 645 -7.66 10.27 14.36
C LYS A 645 -8.45 9.38 13.43
N GLU A 646 -9.03 8.32 13.98
CA GLU A 646 -10.00 7.49 13.30
C GLU A 646 -11.37 8.19 13.27
N ILE A 647 -11.94 8.30 12.08
CA ILE A 647 -13.26 8.85 11.81
C ILE A 647 -14.09 7.73 11.22
N GLU A 648 -15.19 7.39 11.89
CA GLU A 648 -16.20 6.47 11.35
C GLU A 648 -17.05 7.24 10.34
N GLU A 649 -16.99 6.85 9.08
CA GLU A 649 -17.90 7.37 8.04
C GLU A 649 -18.78 6.25 7.50
N LYS A 650 -19.95 6.66 7.02
CA LYS A 650 -20.93 5.77 6.37
C LYS A 650 -20.36 5.29 5.03
N GLY A 651 -20.24 3.97 4.88
CA GLY A 651 -19.80 3.33 3.65
C GLY A 651 -20.93 3.11 2.64
N ILE A 652 -20.67 2.25 1.65
CA ILE A 652 -21.65 1.87 0.63
C ILE A 652 -22.75 1.01 1.27
N TYR A 653 -23.97 1.10 0.76
CA TYR A 653 -25.04 0.20 1.16
C TYR A 653 -24.61 -1.29 1.06
N LYS A 654 -25.00 -2.07 2.06
CA LYS A 654 -24.92 -3.52 2.03
C LYS A 654 -25.95 -4.06 1.04
N ILE A 655 -25.67 -5.25 0.51
CA ILE A 655 -26.63 -5.99 -0.30
C ILE A 655 -27.85 -6.30 0.61
N PRO A 656 -29.07 -5.91 0.23
CA PRO A 656 -30.26 -6.23 1.01
C PRO A 656 -30.45 -7.75 1.06
N LYS A 657 -31.00 -8.24 2.17
CA LYS A 657 -31.39 -9.65 2.34
C LYS A 657 -32.43 -10.03 1.30
N ASN A 658 -33.36 -9.12 1.01
CA ASN A 658 -34.39 -9.33 0.01
C ASN A 658 -34.75 -8.01 -0.72
N VAL A 659 -34.40 -7.94 -2.01
CA VAL A 659 -34.67 -6.76 -2.85
C VAL A 659 -36.19 -6.50 -2.99
N VAL A 660 -37.01 -7.55 -2.95
CA VAL A 660 -38.48 -7.46 -3.01
C VAL A 660 -39.03 -6.77 -1.78
N ASN A 661 -38.54 -7.11 -0.60
CA ASN A 661 -38.94 -6.48 0.67
C ASN A 661 -38.56 -5.00 0.68
N LEU A 662 -37.34 -4.69 0.23
CA LEU A 662 -36.84 -3.33 0.14
C LEU A 662 -37.70 -2.46 -0.80
N ILE A 663 -37.97 -2.95 -2.01
CA ILE A 663 -38.72 -2.19 -3.02
C ILE A 663 -40.22 -2.18 -2.68
N GLY A 664 -40.77 -3.35 -2.33
CA GLY A 664 -42.19 -3.55 -2.11
C GLY A 664 -42.73 -2.89 -0.85
N SER A 665 -41.88 -2.65 0.15
CA SER A 665 -42.25 -1.83 1.30
C SER A 665 -42.33 -0.33 0.98
N ARG A 666 -41.66 0.11 -0.09
CA ARG A 666 -41.69 1.50 -0.57
C ARG A 666 -42.82 1.76 -1.58
N THR A 667 -43.55 0.73 -2.02
CA THR A 667 -44.73 0.92 -2.88
C THR A 667 -45.95 1.34 -2.07
N LYS A 668 -46.87 2.05 -2.72
CA LYS A 668 -48.15 2.49 -2.12
C LYS A 668 -49.31 2.06 -3.04
N PRO A 669 -50.10 1.02 -2.67
CA PRO A 669 -49.99 0.17 -1.48
C PRO A 669 -48.73 -0.74 -1.51
N PRO A 670 -48.28 -1.28 -0.37
CA PRO A 670 -47.17 -2.24 -0.32
C PRO A 670 -47.42 -3.44 -1.24
N LEU A 671 -46.37 -3.94 -1.89
CA LEU A 671 -46.49 -5.13 -2.75
C LEU A 671 -47.02 -6.29 -1.92
N LEU A 672 -47.93 -7.06 -2.50
CA LEU A 672 -48.44 -8.27 -1.87
C LEU A 672 -47.40 -9.39 -2.00
N ASP A 673 -47.25 -10.19 -0.94
CA ASP A 673 -46.36 -11.35 -0.89
C ASP A 673 -47.01 -12.54 -1.60
N ILE A 674 -46.79 -12.62 -2.91
CA ILE A 674 -47.36 -13.66 -3.76
C ILE A 674 -46.41 -14.87 -3.82
N SER A 675 -46.30 -15.59 -2.73
CA SER A 675 -45.67 -16.92 -2.74
C SER A 675 -46.51 -17.92 -3.55
N ALA A 676 -45.88 -18.95 -4.12
CA ALA A 676 -46.57 -19.97 -4.92
C ALA A 676 -47.74 -20.66 -4.17
N ASP A 677 -47.66 -20.74 -2.84
CA ASP A 677 -48.68 -21.37 -2.00
C ASP A 677 -49.86 -20.46 -1.68
N THR A 678 -49.74 -19.14 -1.92
CA THR A 678 -50.76 -18.15 -1.59
C THR A 678 -52.09 -18.40 -2.32
N PHE A 679 -52.03 -19.02 -3.51
CA PHE A 679 -53.20 -19.42 -4.30
C PHE A 679 -53.48 -20.94 -4.29
N GLY A 680 -52.65 -21.75 -3.61
CA GLY A 680 -52.86 -23.19 -3.51
C GLY A 680 -54.00 -23.57 -2.55
N ASN A 681 -54.28 -22.69 -1.57
CA ASN A 681 -55.20 -22.95 -0.46
C ASN A 681 -56.66 -22.50 -0.70
N ILE A 682 -57.13 -22.53 -1.95
CA ILE A 682 -58.51 -22.16 -2.28
C ILE A 682 -59.44 -23.36 -2.12
N SER A 683 -59.28 -24.12 -1.03
CA SER A 683 -60.04 -25.34 -0.72
C SER A 683 -61.55 -25.14 -0.79
N GLY A 684 -62.03 -23.92 -0.52
CA GLY A 684 -63.45 -23.57 -0.57
C GLY A 684 -64.09 -23.60 -1.97
N ILE A 685 -63.35 -23.46 -3.07
CA ILE A 685 -63.96 -23.59 -4.41
C ILE A 685 -64.33 -25.04 -4.71
N GLY A 686 -63.48 -25.99 -4.32
CA GLY A 686 -63.75 -27.43 -4.48
C GLY A 686 -65.01 -27.86 -3.72
N GLU A 687 -65.14 -27.42 -2.46
CA GLU A 687 -66.34 -27.66 -1.65
C GLU A 687 -67.60 -27.03 -2.27
N VAL A 688 -67.49 -25.84 -2.86
CA VAL A 688 -68.60 -25.21 -3.59
C VAL A 688 -68.99 -26.01 -4.83
N PHE A 689 -68.04 -26.56 -5.58
CA PHE A 689 -68.33 -27.45 -6.72
C PHE A 689 -69.05 -28.73 -6.28
N GLU A 690 -68.53 -29.40 -5.25
CA GLU A 690 -69.17 -30.62 -4.72
C GLU A 690 -70.58 -30.35 -4.25
N LYS A 691 -70.81 -29.22 -3.55
CA LYS A 691 -72.14 -28.80 -3.11
C LYS A 691 -73.07 -28.49 -4.28
N ILE A 692 -72.60 -27.75 -5.28
CA ILE A 692 -73.40 -27.41 -6.47
C ILE A 692 -73.79 -28.68 -7.22
N ASN A 693 -72.86 -29.62 -7.43
CA ASN A 693 -73.14 -30.90 -8.08
C ASN A 693 -74.14 -31.73 -7.27
N THR A 694 -73.93 -31.84 -5.95
CA THR A 694 -74.86 -32.55 -5.05
C THR A 694 -76.27 -31.95 -5.10
N ASP A 695 -76.40 -30.62 -5.07
CA ASP A 695 -77.70 -29.94 -5.13
C ASP A 695 -78.35 -30.11 -6.52
N LYS A 696 -77.55 -30.11 -7.60
CA LYS A 696 -78.03 -30.35 -8.97
C LYS A 696 -78.54 -31.78 -9.15
N ASP A 697 -77.83 -32.76 -8.61
CA ASP A 697 -78.22 -34.17 -8.63
C ASP A 697 -79.51 -34.38 -7.85
N LYS A 698 -79.66 -33.77 -6.66
CA LYS A 698 -80.91 -33.81 -5.88
C LYS A 698 -82.09 -33.21 -6.63
N ILE A 699 -81.93 -32.05 -7.26
CA ILE A 699 -83.03 -31.44 -8.04
C ILE A 699 -83.37 -32.28 -9.26
N THR A 700 -82.37 -32.91 -9.89
CA THR A 700 -82.58 -33.79 -11.03
C THR A 700 -83.34 -35.05 -10.61
N ASP A 701 -82.97 -35.70 -9.50
CA ASP A 701 -83.70 -36.84 -8.91
C ASP A 701 -85.16 -36.46 -8.58
N VAL A 702 -85.36 -35.31 -7.94
CA VAL A 702 -86.70 -34.79 -7.62
C VAL A 702 -87.51 -34.49 -8.87
N THR A 703 -86.89 -33.97 -9.94
CA THR A 703 -87.57 -33.69 -11.21
C THR A 703 -87.96 -34.97 -11.94
N GLN A 704 -87.08 -35.98 -11.93
CA GLN A 704 -87.38 -37.30 -12.50
C GLN A 704 -88.55 -37.96 -11.75
N LYS A 705 -88.49 -37.99 -10.41
CA LYS A 705 -89.57 -38.52 -9.58
C LYS A 705 -90.86 -37.72 -9.70
N LEU A 706 -90.81 -36.40 -9.88
CA LEU A 706 -92.00 -35.58 -10.17
C LEU A 706 -92.70 -36.03 -11.46
N ASN A 707 -91.93 -36.35 -12.52
CA ASN A 707 -92.50 -36.84 -13.77
C ASN A 707 -93.13 -38.24 -13.60
N GLU A 708 -92.46 -39.14 -12.87
CA GLU A 708 -92.96 -40.49 -12.58
C GLU A 708 -94.22 -40.44 -11.67
N LEU A 709 -94.20 -39.58 -10.66
CA LEU A 709 -95.30 -39.39 -9.72
C LEU A 709 -96.50 -38.70 -10.38
N SER A 710 -96.27 -37.77 -11.32
CA SER A 710 -97.33 -37.15 -12.14
C SER A 710 -98.14 -38.20 -12.90
N ALA A 711 -97.47 -39.18 -13.52
CA ALA A 711 -98.14 -40.28 -14.22
C ALA A 711 -98.97 -41.15 -13.25
N THR A 712 -98.39 -41.46 -12.09
CA THR A 712 -99.02 -42.33 -11.07
C THR A 712 -100.22 -41.67 -10.38
N CYS A 713 -100.13 -40.38 -10.04
CA CYS A 713 -101.23 -39.67 -9.38
C CYS A 713 -102.41 -39.41 -10.33
N SER A 714 -102.12 -39.19 -11.61
CA SER A 714 -103.14 -39.06 -12.65
C SER A 714 -103.90 -40.37 -12.83
N SER A 715 -103.21 -41.52 -12.83
CA SER A 715 -103.86 -42.84 -12.92
C SER A 715 -104.66 -43.18 -11.66
N GLU A 716 -104.15 -42.89 -10.44
CA GLU A 716 -104.89 -43.15 -9.20
C GLU A 716 -106.20 -42.35 -9.09
N ASP A 717 -106.18 -41.05 -9.44
CA ASP A 717 -107.40 -40.25 -9.42
C ASP A 717 -108.34 -40.65 -10.57
N ALA A 718 -107.82 -41.12 -11.72
CA ALA A 718 -108.62 -41.69 -12.80
C ALA A 718 -109.28 -43.01 -12.39
N GLU A 719 -108.57 -43.91 -11.70
CA GLU A 719 -109.13 -45.15 -11.14
C GLU A 719 -110.20 -44.85 -10.09
N LYS A 720 -109.98 -43.91 -9.17
CA LYS A 720 -110.99 -43.52 -8.18
C LYS A 720 -112.21 -42.83 -8.80
N LEU A 721 -112.02 -42.10 -9.89
CA LEU A 721 -113.12 -41.56 -10.69
C LEU A 721 -113.87 -42.67 -11.40
N LEU A 722 -113.17 -43.67 -11.95
CA LEU A 722 -113.75 -44.85 -12.56
C LEU A 722 -114.57 -45.64 -11.53
N GLU A 723 -114.01 -45.91 -10.34
CA GLU A 723 -114.65 -46.63 -9.24
C GLU A 723 -115.90 -45.88 -8.74
N LYS A 724 -115.84 -44.55 -8.59
CA LYS A 724 -117.03 -43.73 -8.29
C LYS A 724 -118.06 -43.71 -9.41
N LEU A 725 -117.62 -43.79 -10.67
CA LEU A 725 -118.50 -43.86 -11.82
C LEU A 725 -119.16 -45.23 -11.88
N GLU A 726 -118.42 -46.31 -11.63
CA GLU A 726 -118.91 -47.69 -11.51
C GLU A 726 -119.89 -47.82 -10.35
N ASP A 727 -119.58 -47.28 -9.17
CA ASP A 727 -120.51 -47.23 -8.03
C ASP A 727 -121.79 -46.45 -8.37
N ARG A 728 -121.66 -45.30 -9.06
CA ARG A 728 -122.83 -44.53 -9.52
C ARG A 728 -123.62 -45.25 -10.60
N VAL A 729 -122.96 -45.95 -11.52
CA VAL A 729 -123.62 -46.77 -12.54
C VAL A 729 -124.34 -47.92 -11.86
N ARG A 730 -123.74 -48.55 -10.85
CA ARG A 730 -124.39 -49.62 -10.07
C ARG A 730 -125.58 -49.09 -9.25
N GLU A 731 -125.46 -47.92 -8.62
CA GLU A 731 -126.58 -47.22 -7.99
C GLU A 731 -127.68 -46.89 -9.00
N MET A 732 -127.31 -46.49 -10.23
CA MET A 732 -128.26 -46.19 -11.30
C MET A 732 -128.93 -47.45 -11.86
N GLU A 733 -128.19 -48.58 -11.96
CA GLU A 733 -128.71 -49.90 -12.32
C GLU A 733 -129.66 -50.44 -11.24
N GLU A 734 -129.31 -50.32 -9.96
CA GLU A 734 -130.18 -50.67 -8.83
C GLU A 734 -131.45 -49.79 -8.81
N ALA A 735 -131.32 -48.49 -9.07
CA ALA A 735 -132.45 -47.57 -9.21
C ALA A 735 -133.31 -47.89 -10.46
N CYS A 736 -132.70 -48.29 -11.58
CA CYS A 736 -133.43 -48.74 -12.77
C CYS A 736 -134.16 -50.07 -12.54
N ALA A 737 -133.56 -51.01 -11.82
CA ALA A 737 -134.19 -52.27 -11.43
C ALA A 737 -135.40 -52.03 -10.49
N GLN A 738 -135.31 -51.06 -9.59
CA GLN A 738 -136.45 -50.60 -8.78
C GLN A 738 -137.53 -49.92 -9.61
N LEU A 739 -137.16 -49.09 -10.59
CA LEU A 739 -138.08 -48.49 -11.55
C LEU A 739 -138.79 -49.53 -12.43
N GLU A 740 -138.11 -50.62 -12.84
CA GLU A 740 -138.73 -51.76 -13.52
C GLU A 740 -139.77 -52.48 -12.65
N GLN A 741 -139.57 -52.49 -11.32
CA GLN A 741 -140.52 -53.06 -10.36
C GLN A 741 -141.76 -52.18 -10.13
N ASP A 742 -141.59 -50.86 -10.17
CA ASP A 742 -142.67 -49.88 -9.91
C ASP A 742 -143.44 -49.47 -11.18
N CYS A 743 -142.82 -49.55 -12.36
CA CYS A 743 -143.46 -49.27 -13.65
C CYS A 743 -143.86 -50.57 -14.37
N GLY A 744 -144.95 -51.19 -13.89
CA GLY A 744 -145.53 -52.37 -14.52
C GLY A 744 -145.70 -52.23 -16.04
N GLU A 745 -145.20 -53.24 -16.76
CA GLU A 745 -145.26 -53.48 -18.22
C GLU A 745 -145.87 -52.34 -19.05
N LYS A 746 -145.04 -51.34 -19.38
CA LYS A 746 -145.31 -50.43 -20.50
C LYS A 746 -144.07 -50.31 -21.37
N ASP A 747 -144.25 -50.63 -22.66
CA ASP A 747 -143.23 -50.62 -23.72
C ASP A 747 -142.49 -49.27 -23.90
N GLU A 748 -142.92 -48.20 -23.24
CA GLU A 748 -142.26 -46.89 -23.26
C GLU A 748 -141.00 -46.82 -22.38
N VAL A 749 -140.88 -47.60 -21.30
CA VAL A 749 -139.69 -47.55 -20.41
C VAL A 749 -138.49 -48.27 -21.02
N ARG A 750 -138.74 -49.37 -21.75
CA ARG A 750 -137.69 -50.17 -22.40
C ARG A 750 -136.96 -49.42 -23.52
N ASN A 751 -137.66 -48.51 -24.19
CA ASN A 751 -137.08 -47.65 -25.23
C ASN A 751 -136.22 -46.52 -24.66
N LEU A 752 -136.46 -46.08 -23.42
CA LEU A 752 -135.65 -45.06 -22.76
C LEU A 752 -134.32 -45.65 -22.24
N ILE A 753 -134.36 -46.88 -21.70
CA ILE A 753 -133.18 -47.60 -21.20
C ILE A 753 -132.24 -48.01 -22.34
N SER A 754 -132.76 -48.25 -23.55
CA SER A 754 -131.91 -48.57 -24.73
C SER A 754 -131.26 -47.33 -25.38
N ALA A 755 -131.62 -46.12 -24.95
CA ALA A 755 -131.13 -44.85 -25.51
C ALA A 755 -130.14 -44.10 -24.59
N LEU A 756 -130.05 -44.50 -23.32
CA LEU A 756 -128.99 -44.13 -22.37
C LEU A 756 -127.84 -45.14 -22.48
#